data_AF-A0A6G0V253-F1
#
_entry.id   AF-A0A6G0V253-F1
#
_cell.length_a   1.000
_cell.length_b   1.000
_cell.length_c   1.000
_cell.angle_alpha   90.00
_cell.angle_beta   90.00
_cell.angle_gamma   90.00
#
_symmetry.space_group_name_H-M   'P 1'
#
loop_
_entity.id
_entity.type
_entity.pdbx_description
1 polymer ?
#
loop_
_entity_poly.entity_id
_entity_poly.type
_entity_poly.pdbx_seq_one_letter_code
_entity_poly.pdbx_strand_id
1 'polypeptide(L)'
;MESLSEAEIAQHHLSYYEKLFREMNPSGSPEIPAGQAAEFLRGSGLSVPTLSVVWEIADFRKVGSLNKKGAFIAFKLIAAVQQDKPTSIDLKTPLDAPKFPAIPPSARASPALSTASGTTDWEITPVEHAKYEAIFNSLGPVNGKIGGEVVRPVLLNSGLPQAQLARIWEMSDLNKDGMLDLHEMCIAMHLVYKCIETKVLPNQLPPSLLYSSRRGSVAGSARGSTVTSPTSGSRIIPPPMNNASRTSSVTSLNKADTRSIGSVHSETAVPRPGMKSIFDPSVTDFPVDRQLWEDDFVKLDLDRDGYVTGMDTRITLMGSGLSQQALAHIWSLVDIVKTGRLNSEQFALIMEIVKEVKLGVKLPEILPAHLIPPSLRASMPNMPLSPSEKANPKLRELSEEIEKIIEDRRKADMELAQLEADITIKNSTVKNLEIELNTLVATVKQLQNQKGEAQKRLAEMDERIEAYRATLEEGKKRLTSEEERLNKTKGEVNQAKENANAEEQILFSLREELRNLDNEVYQKKMELNKANQGITRIANEMNEMDQKIEKNNSEAVKVEEKKSELQKDLEDLDKAESPTSDNPILMKRFEELNTHGTAVASTSVAAFPTSFDSAFGNSDPFRGAGDPFSDDGGFDPFGNTKKTNGTNSFGSFDRDPFGQTDPFTSSSAGQSNNFADFAKFSAFGKMKTLFFFTLAFLAAVTFVYCTDEIKSLPGVTFDVKFKHYSGFFKVSDNHFLHYWFVESQNDAVKDPLIFWFNGGPGCSSLDGLLNEMGPYEVNPDGKTMKENPYAWNTFASVVYIESPAGVGYSYASDGNTTTNDDLTSYENYQAVKQFFNTYPSFRNHSTFIMGESYGGVYVPTLTARIVDGQSDFPINLRGMALGNGYVNEKLNIDTSVRFAYGHGLIDEKVWNTLEHECCRGCIDGCDLTQLGGHCAHLVEEIFQFLWFGGLNPYDLYRNCDPNPGVNSIKMTSYRAGLIPNILLRKFSKPNDPFKKYFNRLGASVPCLNDTDVLSYMNSPEVRKALNIPDNLPRWDICSDQITENYGKQYGDMAPFIKKIVNAQVRVLLYYGDVDMACNFMMGQQFAAQLGLKRQLNKTPWKFDKQIAGFKTQYKGLIYLTIKGAGHMAPQWRAPETTYAIRQFILNHPI
;
A
#
# COMPACT_ATOMS: atom_id res chain seq x y z
N MET A 1 31.02 33.03 -23.47
CA MET A 1 29.77 32.68 -24.20
C MET A 1 29.02 33.90 -24.70
N GLU A 2 28.80 34.94 -23.89
CA GLU A 2 27.97 36.10 -24.29
C GLU A 2 28.47 36.88 -25.52
N SER A 3 29.76 36.86 -25.84
CA SER A 3 30.34 37.52 -27.03
C SER A 3 30.12 36.80 -28.38
N LEU A 4 29.67 35.54 -28.40
CA LEU A 4 29.49 34.75 -29.64
C LEU A 4 28.13 35.00 -30.30
N SER A 5 28.07 35.23 -31.60
CA SER A 5 26.81 35.22 -32.35
C SER A 5 26.28 33.79 -32.57
N GLU A 6 24.96 33.65 -32.76
CA GLU A 6 24.31 32.38 -33.14
C GLU A 6 24.88 31.82 -34.45
N ALA A 7 25.29 32.71 -35.37
CA ALA A 7 25.93 32.37 -36.63
C ALA A 7 27.34 31.77 -36.43
N GLU A 8 28.14 32.23 -35.46
CA GLU A 8 29.44 31.62 -35.13
C GLU A 8 29.32 30.25 -34.46
N ILE A 9 28.23 30.01 -33.73
CA ILE A 9 27.95 28.73 -33.06
C ILE A 9 27.50 27.69 -34.09
N ALA A 10 26.45 28.00 -34.86
CA ALA A 10 25.89 27.07 -35.86
C ALA A 10 26.71 27.00 -37.16
N GLN A 11 27.49 28.03 -37.48
CA GLN A 11 28.37 28.09 -38.65
C GLN A 11 27.59 27.79 -39.95
N HIS A 12 28.09 26.89 -40.79
CA HIS A 12 27.45 26.46 -42.03
C HIS A 12 26.14 25.65 -41.82
N HIS A 13 25.75 25.36 -40.57
CA HIS A 13 24.47 24.72 -40.22
C HIS A 13 23.41 25.71 -39.68
N LEU A 14 23.61 27.03 -39.79
CA LEU A 14 22.69 28.07 -39.29
C LEU A 14 21.23 27.84 -39.69
N SER A 15 20.94 27.49 -40.95
CA SER A 15 19.58 27.21 -41.43
C SER A 15 18.93 25.96 -40.81
N TYR A 16 19.73 24.98 -40.40
CA TYR A 16 19.26 23.77 -39.71
C TYR A 16 19.04 24.01 -38.22
N TYR A 17 19.93 24.77 -37.56
CA TYR A 17 19.76 25.19 -36.17
C TYR A 17 18.56 26.14 -36.01
N GLU A 18 18.32 27.02 -37.00
CA GLU A 18 17.07 27.80 -37.15
C GLU A 18 15.83 26.90 -37.19
N LYS A 19 15.86 25.79 -37.97
CA LYS A 19 14.75 24.84 -38.08
C LYS A 19 14.50 24.13 -36.74
N LEU A 20 15.53 23.56 -36.13
CA LEU A 20 15.44 22.91 -34.82
C LEU A 20 14.95 23.89 -33.73
N PHE A 21 15.38 25.16 -33.76
CA PHE A 21 14.90 26.18 -32.82
C PHE A 21 13.40 26.46 -32.99
N ARG A 22 12.89 26.56 -34.22
CA ARG A 22 11.44 26.73 -34.49
C ARG A 22 10.63 25.50 -34.07
N GLU A 23 11.19 24.29 -34.26
CA GLU A 23 10.55 23.03 -33.87
C GLU A 23 10.54 22.85 -32.34
N MET A 24 11.56 23.34 -31.64
CA MET A 24 11.60 23.41 -30.16
C MET A 24 10.76 24.57 -29.60
N ASN A 25 10.40 25.57 -30.41
CA ASN A 25 9.69 26.78 -30.00
C ASN A 25 8.44 27.10 -30.86
N PRO A 26 7.44 26.20 -30.92
CA PRO A 26 6.23 26.41 -31.72
C PRO A 26 5.36 27.58 -31.22
N SER A 27 5.56 28.06 -29.99
CA SER A 27 4.89 29.23 -29.42
C SER A 27 5.52 30.56 -29.81
N GLY A 28 6.74 30.56 -30.38
CA GLY A 28 7.45 31.80 -30.75
C GLY A 28 7.92 32.65 -29.55
N SER A 29 7.98 32.06 -28.36
CA SER A 29 8.39 32.75 -27.12
C SER A 29 9.85 33.24 -27.22
N PRO A 30 10.21 34.40 -26.63
CA PRO A 30 11.62 34.82 -26.55
C PRO A 30 12.51 33.84 -25.76
N GLU A 31 11.92 33.09 -24.82
CA GLU A 31 12.58 32.06 -24.03
C GLU A 31 11.75 30.78 -23.95
N ILE A 32 12.42 29.63 -24.02
CA ILE A 32 11.82 28.30 -24.01
C ILE A 32 11.91 27.73 -22.58
N PRO A 33 10.80 27.41 -21.89
CA PRO A 33 10.83 26.84 -20.54
C PRO A 33 11.55 25.49 -20.48
N ALA A 34 12.19 25.19 -19.35
CA ALA A 34 12.99 23.96 -19.17
C ALA A 34 12.26 22.66 -19.55
N GLY A 35 10.97 22.51 -19.24
CA GLY A 35 10.20 21.32 -19.59
C GLY A 35 10.14 21.08 -21.11
N GLN A 36 9.72 22.11 -21.86
CA GLN A 36 9.59 22.09 -23.32
C GLN A 36 10.94 21.84 -24.01
N ALA A 37 12.00 22.50 -23.56
CA ALA A 37 13.33 22.29 -24.10
C ALA A 37 13.89 20.90 -23.74
N ALA A 38 13.73 20.42 -22.51
CA ALA A 38 14.21 19.10 -22.10
C ALA A 38 13.42 17.92 -22.72
N GLU A 39 12.20 18.16 -23.20
CA GLU A 39 11.46 17.19 -24.02
C GLU A 39 12.03 17.12 -25.45
N PHE A 40 12.21 18.26 -26.12
CA PHE A 40 12.82 18.30 -27.45
C PHE A 40 14.25 17.77 -27.48
N LEU A 41 15.10 18.18 -26.52
CA LEU A 41 16.50 17.78 -26.45
C LEU A 41 16.67 16.27 -26.15
N ARG A 42 15.69 15.62 -25.49
CA ARG A 42 15.62 14.15 -25.37
C ARG A 42 15.45 13.45 -26.72
N GLY A 43 14.86 14.12 -27.71
CA GLY A 43 14.81 13.67 -29.10
C GLY A 43 16.19 13.47 -29.76
N SER A 44 17.31 13.91 -29.15
CA SER A 44 18.66 13.65 -29.66
C SER A 44 19.16 12.21 -29.43
N GLY A 45 18.44 11.39 -28.64
CA GLY A 45 18.84 10.03 -28.28
C GLY A 45 19.99 9.95 -27.26
N LEU A 46 20.45 11.08 -26.71
CA LEU A 46 21.49 11.11 -25.68
C LEU A 46 20.94 10.77 -24.28
N SER A 47 21.83 10.28 -23.41
CA SER A 47 21.44 9.89 -22.04
C SER A 47 21.05 11.11 -21.18
N VAL A 48 20.14 10.90 -20.22
CA VAL A 48 19.67 11.98 -19.32
C VAL A 48 20.82 12.65 -18.53
N PRO A 49 21.81 11.92 -17.96
CA PRO A 49 22.99 12.56 -17.37
C PRO A 49 23.77 13.45 -18.35
N THR A 50 23.94 13.01 -19.60
CA THR A 50 24.61 13.80 -20.63
C THR A 50 23.82 15.06 -20.98
N LEU A 51 22.50 14.95 -21.10
CA LEU A 51 21.61 16.07 -21.36
C LEU A 51 21.55 17.07 -20.20
N SER A 52 21.77 16.63 -18.95
CA SER A 52 21.95 17.53 -17.79
C SER A 52 23.20 18.40 -17.94
N VAL A 53 24.34 17.82 -18.35
CA VAL A 53 25.58 18.57 -18.59
C VAL A 53 25.43 19.52 -19.80
N VAL A 54 24.71 19.10 -20.85
CA VAL A 54 24.35 19.98 -21.96
C VAL A 54 23.47 21.15 -21.48
N TRP A 55 22.50 20.88 -20.60
CA TRP A 55 21.62 21.90 -20.03
C TRP A 55 22.38 22.94 -19.20
N GLU A 56 23.25 22.51 -18.28
CA GLU A 56 24.04 23.39 -17.42
C GLU A 56 24.96 24.36 -18.18
N ILE A 57 25.40 23.99 -19.39
CA ILE A 57 26.20 24.85 -20.27
C ILE A 57 25.30 25.70 -21.19
N ALA A 58 24.13 25.20 -21.57
CA ALA A 58 23.16 25.91 -22.42
C ALA A 58 22.39 27.02 -21.68
N ASP A 59 21.98 26.79 -20.44
CA ASP A 59 21.45 27.82 -19.53
C ASP A 59 22.60 28.58 -18.86
N PHE A 60 23.46 29.19 -19.68
CA PHE A 60 24.59 30.00 -19.22
C PHE A 60 24.17 31.25 -18.43
N ARG A 61 22.87 31.55 -18.35
CA ARG A 61 22.27 32.64 -17.56
C ARG A 61 21.69 32.16 -16.22
N LYS A 62 21.52 30.85 -16.02
CA LYS A 62 20.90 30.22 -14.83
C LYS A 62 19.48 30.72 -14.55
N VAL A 63 18.67 30.88 -15.59
CA VAL A 63 17.29 31.39 -15.52
C VAL A 63 16.22 30.29 -15.57
N GLY A 64 16.59 29.03 -15.83
CA GLY A 64 15.64 27.92 -15.98
C GLY A 64 14.91 27.92 -17.34
N SER A 65 15.44 28.66 -18.31
CA SER A 65 14.90 28.78 -19.67
C SER A 65 16.05 28.80 -20.70
N LEU A 66 15.77 28.43 -21.96
CA LEU A 66 16.70 28.65 -23.06
C LEU A 66 16.15 29.73 -24.00
N ASN A 67 16.86 30.86 -24.08
CA ASN A 67 16.74 31.77 -25.22
C ASN A 67 17.35 31.12 -26.49
N LYS A 68 17.22 31.80 -27.65
CA LYS A 68 17.73 31.31 -28.95
C LYS A 68 19.21 30.90 -28.90
N LYS A 69 20.05 31.65 -28.19
CA LYS A 69 21.48 31.39 -28.06
C LYS A 69 21.77 30.16 -27.19
N GLY A 70 21.06 30.00 -26.08
CA GLY A 70 21.13 28.80 -25.24
C GLY A 70 20.73 27.54 -26.01
N ALA A 71 19.66 27.61 -26.81
CA ALA A 71 19.25 26.53 -27.70
C ALA A 71 20.33 26.16 -28.74
N PHE A 72 20.97 27.16 -29.37
CA PHE A 72 22.06 26.94 -30.31
C PHE A 72 23.30 26.32 -29.65
N ILE A 73 23.61 26.68 -28.40
CA ILE A 73 24.66 26.04 -27.59
C ILE A 73 24.28 24.57 -27.33
N ALA A 74 23.05 24.28 -26.89
CA ALA A 74 22.58 22.92 -26.65
C ALA A 74 22.72 22.03 -27.90
N PHE A 75 22.29 22.53 -29.07
CA PHE A 75 22.42 21.84 -30.35
C PHE A 75 23.89 21.57 -30.73
N LYS A 76 24.80 22.51 -30.47
CA LYS A 76 26.24 22.37 -30.73
C LYS A 76 26.90 21.33 -29.82
N LEU A 77 26.49 21.27 -28.55
CA LEU A 77 26.99 20.29 -27.58
C LEU A 77 26.44 18.88 -27.84
N ILE A 78 25.17 18.77 -28.26
CA ILE A 78 24.60 17.49 -28.74
C ILE A 78 25.39 16.98 -29.95
N ALA A 79 25.70 17.85 -30.92
CA ALA A 79 26.53 17.49 -32.07
C ALA A 79 27.93 17.00 -31.66
N ALA A 80 28.54 17.62 -30.64
CA ALA A 80 29.85 17.20 -30.12
C ALA A 80 29.80 15.78 -29.52
N VAL A 81 28.83 15.52 -28.64
CA VAL A 81 28.66 14.19 -28.02
C VAL A 81 28.32 13.11 -29.06
N GLN A 82 27.48 13.42 -30.04
CA GLN A 82 27.16 12.51 -31.16
C GLN A 82 28.33 12.28 -32.14
N GLN A 83 29.48 12.92 -31.90
CA GLN A 83 30.75 12.76 -32.62
C GLN A 83 31.90 12.36 -31.67
N ASP A 84 31.56 11.75 -30.52
CA ASP A 84 32.48 11.28 -29.47
C ASP A 84 33.43 12.36 -28.90
N LYS A 85 33.03 13.64 -28.96
CA LYS A 85 33.76 14.78 -28.39
C LYS A 85 33.16 15.19 -27.03
N PRO A 86 33.98 15.65 -26.07
CA PRO A 86 33.49 16.08 -24.76
C PRO A 86 32.60 17.32 -24.86
N THR A 87 31.76 17.54 -23.85
CA THR A 87 30.92 18.75 -23.74
C THR A 87 31.70 20.04 -23.49
N SER A 88 33.03 19.97 -23.29
CA SER A 88 33.93 21.09 -23.07
C SER A 88 34.63 21.59 -24.34
N ILE A 89 33.96 21.56 -25.50
CA ILE A 89 34.49 22.08 -26.77
C ILE A 89 34.49 23.62 -26.84
N ASP A 90 35.39 24.18 -27.65
CA ASP A 90 35.17 25.52 -28.19
C ASP A 90 33.94 25.49 -29.12
N LEU A 91 32.99 26.41 -28.90
CA LEU A 91 31.79 26.55 -29.71
C LEU A 91 32.10 26.95 -31.17
N LYS A 92 33.31 27.47 -31.46
CA LYS A 92 33.81 27.70 -32.83
C LYS A 92 34.36 26.42 -33.50
N THR A 93 34.45 25.29 -32.82
CA THR A 93 34.87 24.00 -33.43
C THR A 93 33.93 23.62 -34.59
N PRO A 94 34.44 23.27 -35.78
CA PRO A 94 33.62 22.70 -36.85
C PRO A 94 33.16 21.28 -36.47
N LEU A 95 31.86 21.03 -36.63
CA LEU A 95 31.17 19.79 -36.31
C LEU A 95 30.03 19.58 -37.30
N ASP A 96 29.71 18.33 -37.61
CA ASP A 96 28.49 17.98 -38.34
C ASP A 96 27.23 18.35 -37.54
N ALA A 97 26.08 18.46 -38.22
CA ALA A 97 24.81 18.81 -37.61
C ALA A 97 24.31 17.73 -36.61
N PRO A 98 23.65 18.14 -35.51
CA PRO A 98 23.10 17.21 -34.53
C PRO A 98 21.93 16.41 -35.12
N LYS A 99 21.91 15.11 -34.87
CA LYS A 99 20.89 14.18 -35.36
C LYS A 99 19.73 14.10 -34.37
N PHE A 100 18.53 14.38 -34.87
CA PHE A 100 17.26 14.12 -34.20
C PHE A 100 16.44 13.19 -35.12
N PRO A 101 15.95 12.02 -34.67
CA PRO A 101 15.16 11.11 -35.50
C PRO A 101 13.86 11.78 -35.98
N ALA A 102 13.56 11.61 -37.27
CA ALA A 102 12.40 12.27 -37.88
C ALA A 102 11.08 11.58 -37.51
N ILE A 103 10.13 12.36 -36.97
CA ILE A 103 8.73 11.95 -36.85
C ILE A 103 8.09 12.00 -38.26
N PRO A 104 7.34 10.97 -38.71
CA PRO A 104 6.73 10.97 -40.05
C PRO A 104 5.73 12.12 -40.27
N PRO A 105 5.83 12.89 -41.37
CA PRO A 105 4.96 14.03 -41.62
C PRO A 105 3.63 13.62 -42.28
N SER A 106 2.52 13.64 -41.52
CA SER A 106 1.17 13.47 -42.09
C SER A 106 0.09 14.31 -41.38
N ALA A 107 0.33 15.61 -41.18
CA ALA A 107 -0.72 16.56 -40.80
C ALA A 107 -0.39 18.01 -41.19
N ARG A 108 -0.80 18.45 -42.39
CA ARG A 108 -1.46 19.76 -42.68
C ARG A 108 -1.47 20.13 -44.16
N ALA A 109 -2.68 20.19 -44.72
CA ALA A 109 -3.08 21.25 -45.63
C ALA A 109 -4.60 21.46 -45.49
N SER A 110 -5.02 22.69 -45.22
CA SER A 110 -6.39 23.17 -45.38
C SER A 110 -6.36 24.27 -46.44
N PRO A 111 -7.47 24.54 -47.14
CA PRO A 111 -8.32 25.62 -46.63
C PRO A 111 -9.84 25.53 -46.90
N ALA A 112 -10.59 26.15 -45.98
CA ALA A 112 -11.82 26.93 -46.19
C ALA A 112 -13.20 26.26 -46.46
N LEU A 113 -14.13 26.66 -45.58
CA LEU A 113 -15.51 27.10 -45.86
C LEU A 113 -16.70 26.10 -45.88
N SER A 114 -17.15 25.66 -44.70
CA SER A 114 -18.60 25.59 -44.37
C SER A 114 -18.88 25.67 -42.85
N THR A 115 -19.31 26.85 -42.43
CA THR A 115 -19.96 27.31 -41.17
C THR A 115 -20.48 26.33 -40.08
N ALA A 116 -20.32 26.77 -38.82
CA ALA A 116 -21.00 26.37 -37.56
C ALA A 116 -20.63 25.01 -36.94
N SER A 117 -20.48 24.85 -35.60
CA SER A 117 -20.50 25.79 -34.45
C SER A 117 -19.49 25.33 -33.38
N GLY A 118 -19.17 26.14 -32.35
CA GLY A 118 -18.08 25.82 -31.40
C GLY A 118 -18.33 26.08 -29.91
N THR A 119 -17.25 25.92 -29.13
CA THR A 119 -17.02 26.26 -27.69
C THR A 119 -17.81 25.51 -26.60
N THR A 120 -17.29 24.37 -26.14
CA THR A 120 -17.40 23.83 -24.75
C THR A 120 -16.28 22.82 -24.50
N ASP A 121 -15.28 23.15 -23.67
CA ASP A 121 -14.14 22.23 -23.33
C ASP A 121 -13.60 22.43 -21.88
N TRP A 122 -14.22 23.35 -21.13
CA TRP A 122 -13.83 23.76 -19.76
C TRP A 122 -15.09 24.07 -18.94
N GLU A 123 -16.11 23.22 -19.02
CA GLU A 123 -17.37 23.34 -18.29
C GLU A 123 -17.49 22.17 -17.30
N ILE A 124 -17.67 22.47 -16.01
CA ILE A 124 -17.81 21.45 -14.97
C ILE A 124 -19.17 20.76 -15.16
N THR A 125 -19.17 19.46 -15.47
CA THR A 125 -20.41 18.70 -15.61
C THR A 125 -21.11 18.52 -14.26
N PRO A 126 -22.45 18.34 -14.21
CA PRO A 126 -23.15 18.09 -12.94
C PRO A 126 -22.62 16.87 -12.16
N VAL A 127 -22.07 15.87 -12.85
CA VAL A 127 -21.47 14.67 -12.25
C VAL A 127 -20.10 14.98 -11.64
N GLU A 128 -19.31 15.87 -12.22
CA GLU A 128 -18.07 16.37 -11.63
C GLU A 128 -18.36 17.28 -10.43
N HIS A 129 -19.34 18.19 -10.53
CA HIS A 129 -19.76 19.06 -9.43
C HIS A 129 -20.13 18.24 -8.19
N ALA A 130 -20.99 17.22 -8.35
CA ALA A 130 -21.40 16.35 -7.24
C ALA A 130 -20.22 15.61 -6.59
N LYS A 131 -19.18 15.24 -7.36
CA LYS A 131 -17.94 14.64 -6.83
C LYS A 131 -17.11 15.65 -6.04
N TYR A 132 -16.92 16.86 -6.58
CA TYR A 132 -16.14 17.90 -5.91
C TYR A 132 -16.84 18.44 -4.66
N GLU A 133 -18.18 18.50 -4.67
CA GLU A 133 -19.03 18.83 -3.54
C GLU A 133 -18.99 17.75 -2.43
N ALA A 134 -18.96 16.46 -2.80
CA ALA A 134 -18.72 15.38 -1.84
C ALA A 134 -17.33 15.51 -1.17
N ILE A 135 -16.29 15.85 -1.94
CA ILE A 135 -14.93 16.10 -1.41
C ILE A 135 -14.96 17.32 -0.48
N PHE A 136 -15.54 18.45 -0.90
CA PHE A 136 -15.66 19.66 -0.09
C PHE A 136 -16.34 19.37 1.25
N ASN A 137 -17.48 18.67 1.24
CA ASN A 137 -18.20 18.31 2.46
C ASN A 137 -17.42 17.34 3.37
N SER A 138 -16.65 16.41 2.79
CA SER A 138 -15.82 15.45 3.56
C SER A 138 -14.68 16.11 4.36
N LEU A 139 -14.29 17.33 3.99
CA LEU A 139 -13.21 18.10 4.61
C LEU A 139 -13.69 19.00 5.77
N GLY A 140 -14.99 18.97 6.11
CA GLY A 140 -15.54 19.70 7.26
C GLY A 140 -15.50 21.23 7.14
N PRO A 141 -16.18 21.83 6.14
CA PRO A 141 -16.13 23.26 5.88
C PRO A 141 -16.72 24.09 7.03
N VAL A 142 -15.94 25.04 7.55
CA VAL A 142 -16.36 25.95 8.62
C VAL A 142 -16.95 27.20 7.98
N ASN A 143 -18.19 27.56 8.37
CA ASN A 143 -18.95 28.68 7.78
C ASN A 143 -19.08 28.61 6.23
N GLY A 144 -19.01 27.41 5.64
CA GLY A 144 -19.07 27.23 4.18
C GLY A 144 -17.76 27.51 3.44
N LYS A 145 -16.62 27.54 4.13
CA LYS A 145 -15.27 27.64 3.56
C LYS A 145 -14.29 26.63 4.16
N ILE A 146 -13.18 26.38 3.47
CA ILE A 146 -12.08 25.51 3.91
C ILE A 146 -10.75 26.26 3.79
N GLY A 147 -9.94 26.27 4.85
CA GLY A 147 -8.61 26.89 4.86
C GLY A 147 -7.58 26.13 4.03
N GLY A 148 -6.61 26.87 3.47
CA GLY A 148 -5.57 26.30 2.61
C GLY A 148 -4.66 25.27 3.27
N GLU A 149 -4.60 25.21 4.60
CA GLU A 149 -3.93 24.14 5.35
C GLU A 149 -4.68 22.80 5.31
N VAL A 150 -6.02 22.80 5.22
CA VAL A 150 -6.85 21.59 5.08
C VAL A 150 -6.96 21.15 3.62
N VAL A 151 -6.99 22.09 2.67
CA VAL A 151 -7.04 21.77 1.23
C VAL A 151 -5.67 21.32 0.67
N ARG A 152 -4.55 21.82 1.22
CA ARG A 152 -3.18 21.52 0.73
C ARG A 152 -2.86 20.02 0.64
N PRO A 153 -3.13 19.16 1.64
CA PRO A 153 -2.94 17.71 1.51
C PRO A 153 -3.72 17.09 0.34
N VAL A 154 -4.98 17.52 0.15
CA VAL A 154 -5.86 17.02 -0.93
C VAL A 154 -5.29 17.37 -2.30
N LEU A 155 -4.80 18.60 -2.47
CA LEU A 155 -4.14 19.03 -3.71
C LEU A 155 -2.80 18.30 -3.93
N LEU A 156 -1.99 18.07 -2.89
CA LEU A 156 -0.73 17.34 -2.99
C LEU A 156 -0.92 15.87 -3.42
N ASN A 157 -2.00 15.22 -3.00
CA ASN A 157 -2.33 13.85 -3.38
C ASN A 157 -2.59 13.66 -4.89
N SER A 158 -2.73 14.74 -5.67
CA SER A 158 -2.83 14.69 -7.14
C SER A 158 -1.54 14.25 -7.86
N GLY A 159 -0.39 14.30 -7.18
CA GLY A 159 0.92 14.06 -7.79
C GLY A 159 1.41 15.18 -8.72
N LEU A 160 0.67 16.27 -8.88
CA LEU A 160 1.10 17.43 -9.67
C LEU A 160 2.26 18.16 -8.97
N PRO A 161 3.25 18.70 -9.73
CA PRO A 161 4.34 19.50 -9.16
C PRO A 161 3.83 20.65 -8.29
N GLN A 162 4.50 20.88 -7.15
CA GLN A 162 4.08 21.89 -6.17
C GLN A 162 3.90 23.30 -6.75
N ALA A 163 4.66 23.66 -7.80
CA ALA A 163 4.52 24.92 -8.53
C ALA A 163 3.22 25.00 -9.36
N GLN A 164 2.76 23.89 -9.95
CA GLN A 164 1.44 23.84 -10.60
C GLN A 164 0.32 23.90 -9.57
N LEU A 165 0.45 23.22 -8.43
CA LEU A 165 -0.54 23.26 -7.35
C LEU A 165 -0.66 24.65 -6.71
N ALA A 166 0.45 25.35 -6.49
CA ALA A 166 0.45 26.74 -6.05
C ALA A 166 -0.27 27.66 -7.05
N ARG A 167 -0.11 27.42 -8.36
CA ARG A 167 -0.79 28.20 -9.41
C ARG A 167 -2.27 27.81 -9.57
N ILE A 168 -2.66 26.56 -9.36
CA ILE A 168 -4.07 26.15 -9.27
C ILE A 168 -4.74 26.88 -8.10
N TRP A 169 -4.10 26.86 -6.92
CA TRP A 169 -4.58 27.60 -5.75
C TRP A 169 -4.78 29.09 -6.06
N GLU A 170 -3.75 29.77 -6.60
CA GLU A 170 -3.80 31.20 -6.95
C GLU A 170 -4.89 31.58 -7.99
N MET A 171 -5.32 30.62 -8.82
CA MET A 171 -6.41 30.82 -9.80
C MET A 171 -7.79 30.38 -9.29
N SER A 172 -7.87 29.70 -8.15
CA SER A 172 -9.11 29.18 -7.57
C SER A 172 -9.57 29.97 -6.34
N ASP A 173 -8.64 30.51 -5.57
CA ASP A 173 -8.89 31.54 -4.55
C ASP A 173 -9.18 32.87 -5.25
N LEU A 174 -10.43 33.01 -5.73
CA LEU A 174 -10.88 34.15 -6.54
C LEU A 174 -10.98 35.42 -5.70
N ASN A 175 -11.31 35.25 -4.42
CA ASN A 175 -11.56 36.34 -3.49
C ASN A 175 -10.29 36.81 -2.73
N LYS A 176 -9.26 35.94 -2.63
CA LYS A 176 -7.96 36.15 -1.96
C LYS A 176 -7.99 36.24 -0.43
N ASP A 177 -8.93 35.55 0.22
CA ASP A 177 -8.96 35.38 1.69
C ASP A 177 -8.15 34.17 2.20
N GLY A 178 -7.56 33.36 1.31
CA GLY A 178 -6.76 32.19 1.69
C GLY A 178 -7.59 30.96 2.09
N MET A 179 -8.89 30.99 1.82
CA MET A 179 -9.83 29.89 2.00
C MET A 179 -10.60 29.68 0.68
N LEU A 180 -11.05 28.45 0.43
CA LEU A 180 -11.95 28.16 -0.71
C LEU A 180 -13.38 27.95 -0.21
N ASP A 181 -14.36 28.61 -0.82
CA ASP A 181 -15.76 28.16 -0.76
C ASP A 181 -16.03 26.94 -1.67
N LEU A 182 -17.27 26.46 -1.70
CA LEU A 182 -17.66 25.29 -2.52
C LEU A 182 -17.41 25.51 -4.03
N HIS A 183 -17.63 26.71 -4.54
CA HIS A 183 -17.43 27.05 -5.95
C HIS A 183 -15.93 27.15 -6.27
N GLU A 184 -15.18 27.84 -5.42
CA GLU A 184 -13.71 27.95 -5.49
C GLU A 184 -13.02 26.57 -5.40
N MET A 185 -13.53 25.66 -4.55
CA MET A 185 -13.07 24.27 -4.46
C MET A 185 -13.43 23.45 -5.71
N CYS A 186 -14.63 23.63 -6.28
CA CYS A 186 -15.00 22.97 -7.54
C CYS A 186 -14.08 23.39 -8.68
N ILE A 187 -13.69 24.68 -8.74
CA ILE A 187 -12.70 25.20 -9.70
C ILE A 187 -11.33 24.55 -9.46
N ALA A 188 -10.84 24.54 -8.21
CA ALA A 188 -9.55 23.94 -7.86
C ALA A 188 -9.47 22.46 -8.25
N MET A 189 -10.48 21.67 -7.91
CA MET A 189 -10.53 20.24 -8.23
C MET A 189 -10.64 19.99 -9.74
N HIS A 190 -11.46 20.77 -10.48
CA HIS A 190 -11.56 20.62 -11.93
C HIS A 190 -10.23 20.94 -12.63
N LEU A 191 -9.54 22.00 -12.19
CA LEU A 191 -8.21 22.33 -12.69
C LEU A 191 -7.20 21.20 -12.40
N VAL A 192 -7.23 20.59 -11.21
CA VAL A 192 -6.38 19.41 -10.89
C VAL A 192 -6.66 18.26 -11.84
N TYR A 193 -7.92 17.84 -12.02
CA TYR A 193 -8.25 16.72 -12.90
C TYR A 193 -7.88 16.99 -14.35
N LYS A 194 -8.17 18.19 -14.89
CA LYS A 194 -7.76 18.57 -16.25
C LYS A 194 -6.24 18.67 -16.41
N CYS A 195 -5.49 19.04 -15.37
CA CYS A 195 -4.02 18.97 -15.39
C CYS A 195 -3.49 17.53 -15.38
N ILE A 196 -4.13 16.60 -14.69
CA ILE A 196 -3.74 15.18 -14.73
C ILE A 196 -3.99 14.59 -16.12
N GLU A 197 -5.15 14.87 -16.72
CA GLU A 197 -5.53 14.39 -18.07
C GLU A 197 -4.65 14.97 -19.18
N THR A 198 -4.39 16.27 -19.17
CA THR A 198 -3.74 16.98 -20.31
C THR A 198 -2.28 17.35 -20.08
N LYS A 199 -1.80 17.30 -18.83
CA LYS A 199 -0.49 17.82 -18.37
C LYS A 199 -0.24 19.31 -18.58
N VAL A 200 -1.25 20.08 -18.99
CA VAL A 200 -1.15 21.52 -19.24
C VAL A 200 -2.15 22.30 -18.39
N LEU A 201 -1.64 23.12 -17.48
CA LEU A 201 -2.41 24.09 -16.70
C LEU A 201 -2.71 25.32 -17.58
N PRO A 202 -3.96 25.82 -17.70
CA PRO A 202 -4.24 27.06 -18.41
C PRO A 202 -3.60 28.26 -17.70
N ASN A 203 -3.06 29.21 -18.47
CA ASN A 203 -2.28 30.35 -17.93
C ASN A 203 -3.13 31.34 -17.09
N GLN A 204 -4.44 31.36 -17.34
CA GLN A 204 -5.49 32.15 -16.67
C GLN A 204 -6.76 31.30 -16.61
N LEU A 205 -7.69 31.60 -15.70
CA LEU A 205 -8.91 30.81 -15.55
C LEU A 205 -9.84 30.93 -16.78
N PRO A 206 -10.29 29.81 -17.39
CA PRO A 206 -11.25 29.83 -18.50
C PRO A 206 -12.55 30.59 -18.16
N PRO A 207 -13.07 31.46 -19.04
CA PRO A 207 -14.28 32.25 -18.76
C PRO A 207 -15.55 31.45 -18.44
N SER A 208 -15.64 30.19 -18.87
CA SER A 208 -16.73 29.27 -18.52
C SER A 208 -16.78 28.93 -17.02
N LEU A 209 -15.63 28.86 -16.35
CA LEU A 209 -15.54 28.57 -14.91
C LEU A 209 -15.97 29.77 -14.04
N LEU A 210 -15.95 30.99 -14.59
CA LEU A 210 -16.37 32.21 -13.89
C LEU A 210 -17.89 32.46 -13.91
N TYR A 211 -18.67 31.67 -14.67
CA TYR A 211 -20.08 32.00 -14.98
C TYR A 211 -21.08 30.85 -14.80
N SER A 212 -20.72 29.73 -14.17
CA SER A 212 -21.66 28.63 -13.88
C SER A 212 -22.73 29.00 -12.82
N SER A 213 -22.42 29.90 -11.89
CA SER A 213 -23.29 30.27 -10.78
C SER A 213 -24.40 31.29 -11.15
N ARG A 214 -25.33 30.89 -12.04
CA ARG A 214 -26.70 31.48 -12.18
C ARG A 214 -27.65 30.74 -13.16
N ARG A 215 -27.85 29.43 -12.99
CA ARG A 215 -29.08 28.74 -13.46
C ARG A 215 -29.70 27.93 -12.33
N GLY A 216 -30.53 28.62 -11.54
CA GLY A 216 -31.18 28.03 -10.37
C GLY A 216 -32.34 27.10 -10.72
N SER A 217 -32.72 26.28 -9.75
CA SER A 217 -34.00 25.56 -9.71
C SER A 217 -35.19 26.52 -9.52
N VAL A 218 -36.40 25.97 -9.49
CA VAL A 218 -37.70 26.62 -9.25
C VAL A 218 -38.26 27.41 -10.44
N ALA A 219 -39.12 26.74 -11.21
CA ALA A 219 -40.24 27.41 -11.86
C ALA A 219 -41.33 27.65 -10.79
N GLY A 220 -41.65 28.90 -10.46
CA GLY A 220 -42.62 29.19 -9.39
C GLY A 220 -42.95 30.66 -9.16
N SER A 221 -44.02 31.14 -9.83
CA SER A 221 -44.68 32.44 -9.62
C SER A 221 -43.92 33.70 -10.07
N ALA A 222 -44.67 34.75 -10.46
CA ALA A 222 -44.18 35.86 -11.27
C ALA A 222 -44.61 37.26 -10.76
N ARG A 223 -43.89 38.32 -11.17
CA ARG A 223 -44.43 39.60 -11.74
C ARG A 223 -43.37 40.73 -11.92
N GLY A 224 -43.48 41.48 -13.03
CA GLY A 224 -42.86 42.81 -13.29
C GLY A 224 -41.35 42.79 -13.63
N SER A 225 -40.82 43.38 -14.71
CA SER A 225 -41.04 44.69 -15.40
C SER A 225 -40.52 45.90 -14.60
N THR A 226 -39.66 46.80 -15.11
CA THR A 226 -39.07 46.96 -16.47
C THR A 226 -37.76 47.78 -16.47
N VAL A 227 -36.93 47.55 -17.50
CA VAL A 227 -36.02 48.46 -18.25
C VAL A 227 -36.37 49.98 -18.15
N THR A 228 -35.48 50.99 -18.23
CA THR A 228 -34.36 51.26 -19.19
C THR A 228 -33.27 52.24 -18.68
N SER A 229 -32.05 52.18 -19.24
CA SER A 229 -31.06 53.29 -19.30
C SER A 229 -31.36 54.27 -20.47
N PRO A 230 -30.70 55.45 -20.60
CA PRO A 230 -29.43 55.50 -21.35
C PRO A 230 -28.40 56.63 -21.00
N THR A 231 -27.26 56.52 -21.69
CA THR A 231 -25.98 57.25 -21.74
C THR A 231 -25.90 58.79 -21.75
N SER A 232 -24.90 59.29 -21.00
CA SER A 232 -23.78 60.19 -21.42
C SER A 232 -23.98 61.61 -21.99
N GLY A 233 -23.28 62.59 -21.39
CA GLY A 233 -22.99 63.95 -21.87
C GLY A 233 -21.90 64.64 -21.03
N SER A 234 -21.22 65.70 -21.50
CA SER A 234 -20.00 66.24 -20.85
C SER A 234 -19.92 67.78 -20.80
N ARG A 235 -18.96 68.29 -19.98
CA ARG A 235 -18.36 69.66 -19.88
C ARG A 235 -18.92 70.64 -18.81
N ILE A 236 -18.20 71.66 -18.27
CA ILE A 236 -16.75 71.91 -17.95
C ILE A 236 -16.57 73.25 -17.14
N ILE A 237 -15.48 73.41 -16.35
CA ILE A 237 -14.94 74.65 -15.65
C ILE A 237 -15.71 75.25 -14.40
N PRO A 238 -15.17 76.21 -13.55
CA PRO A 238 -14.65 75.84 -12.19
C PRO A 238 -15.10 76.76 -10.98
N PRO A 239 -14.29 77.21 -9.94
CA PRO A 239 -14.76 77.30 -8.53
C PRO A 239 -14.78 78.75 -7.93
N PRO A 240 -15.05 78.98 -6.61
CA PRO A 240 -14.01 78.95 -5.56
C PRO A 240 -14.49 78.52 -4.13
N MET A 241 -13.74 78.90 -3.07
CA MET A 241 -13.80 78.43 -1.65
C MET A 241 -14.99 78.89 -0.77
N ASN A 242 -15.23 78.15 0.34
CA ASN A 242 -15.08 78.57 1.78
C ASN A 242 -16.24 78.30 2.80
N ASN A 243 -15.89 77.57 3.88
CA ASN A 243 -16.17 77.80 5.32
C ASN A 243 -17.61 77.96 5.94
N ALA A 244 -17.94 77.12 6.94
CA ALA A 244 -17.91 77.45 8.41
C ALA A 244 -19.04 76.84 9.31
N SER A 245 -18.67 76.15 10.40
CA SER A 245 -19.29 76.15 11.78
C SER A 245 -18.62 75.07 12.66
N ARG A 246 -18.03 75.35 13.85
CA ARG A 246 -18.60 75.60 15.21
C ARG A 246 -19.12 74.30 15.90
N THR A 247 -18.87 74.00 17.20
CA THR A 247 -18.34 74.79 18.34
C THR A 247 -17.83 73.93 19.53
N SER A 248 -16.76 74.40 20.24
CA SER A 248 -16.42 74.24 21.70
C SER A 248 -16.35 72.83 22.37
N SER A 249 -15.53 72.55 23.40
CA SER A 249 -15.03 73.38 24.53
C SER A 249 -13.72 72.87 25.20
N VAL A 250 -12.86 73.79 25.68
CA VAL A 250 -12.22 73.85 27.06
C VAL A 250 -11.36 72.66 27.57
N THR A 251 -10.11 72.77 28.09
CA THR A 251 -9.14 73.89 28.30
C THR A 251 -7.69 73.40 28.58
N SER A 252 -6.69 74.11 28.03
CA SER A 252 -5.45 74.64 28.68
C SER A 252 -4.39 73.72 29.37
N LEU A 253 -3.08 74.05 29.45
CA LEU A 253 -2.28 75.23 29.07
C LEU A 253 -0.97 74.86 28.31
N ASN A 254 -0.59 75.71 27.34
CA ASN A 254 0.71 76.39 27.11
C ASN A 254 1.99 75.85 27.79
N LYS A 255 3.19 75.84 27.16
CA LYS A 255 3.73 76.51 25.95
C LYS A 255 4.98 75.73 25.44
N ALA A 256 5.94 76.11 24.57
CA ALA A 256 6.38 77.29 23.78
C ALA A 256 7.42 76.83 22.71
N ASP A 257 7.92 77.58 21.72
CA ASP A 257 7.40 78.73 20.93
C ASP A 257 8.33 78.96 19.69
N THR A 258 7.85 78.69 18.46
CA THR A 258 8.22 79.41 17.19
C THR A 258 9.66 79.25 16.59
N ARG A 259 9.94 79.49 15.29
CA ARG A 259 9.14 79.79 14.07
C ARG A 259 9.87 79.41 12.74
N SER A 260 9.15 79.53 11.61
CA SER A 260 9.57 79.34 10.21
C SER A 260 9.97 80.66 9.51
N ILE A 261 10.61 80.64 8.32
CA ILE A 261 10.19 81.34 7.06
C ILE A 261 11.20 81.19 5.88
N GLY A 262 10.73 80.63 4.74
CA GLY A 262 10.66 81.26 3.39
C GLY A 262 11.87 81.59 2.47
N SER A 263 11.88 80.94 1.29
CA SER A 263 11.70 81.57 -0.07
C SER A 263 12.91 81.92 -0.99
N VAL A 264 12.57 81.99 -2.31
CA VAL A 264 13.25 82.58 -3.50
C VAL A 264 14.15 81.67 -4.39
N HIS A 265 14.17 81.98 -5.69
CA HIS A 265 14.70 81.23 -6.86
C HIS A 265 15.79 82.02 -7.63
N SER A 266 16.60 81.31 -8.44
CA SER A 266 17.37 81.79 -9.64
C SER A 266 18.54 82.76 -9.39
N GLU A 267 19.59 82.85 -10.21
CA GLU A 267 19.73 82.64 -11.68
C GLU A 267 20.99 81.84 -12.11
N THR A 268 21.12 81.59 -13.43
CA THR A 268 22.25 80.94 -14.12
C THR A 268 23.04 81.92 -15.00
N ALA A 269 24.39 81.90 -14.95
CA ALA A 269 25.25 82.66 -15.89
C ALA A 269 26.62 81.98 -16.16
N VAL A 270 27.23 82.30 -17.31
CA VAL A 270 28.39 81.62 -17.97
C VAL A 270 29.08 82.67 -18.90
N PRO A 271 30.38 82.64 -19.30
CA PRO A 271 31.66 82.23 -18.68
C PRO A 271 32.84 83.25 -18.82
N ARG A 272 33.96 83.05 -18.06
CA ARG A 272 35.37 83.53 -18.34
C ARG A 272 35.59 85.07 -18.47
N PRO A 273 36.83 85.60 -18.71
CA PRO A 273 38.22 85.09 -18.60
C PRO A 273 39.00 85.74 -17.42
N GLY A 274 40.31 85.56 -17.15
CA GLY A 274 41.39 84.68 -17.66
C GLY A 274 42.80 85.31 -17.51
N MET A 275 43.85 84.50 -17.23
CA MET A 275 45.27 84.91 -16.90
C MET A 275 45.41 85.68 -15.55
N LYS A 276 46.48 85.61 -14.72
CA LYS A 276 47.90 85.12 -14.77
C LYS A 276 48.46 85.04 -13.29
N SER A 277 49.69 84.67 -12.87
CA SER A 277 50.97 84.23 -13.50
C SER A 277 52.00 83.56 -12.52
N ILE A 278 52.17 82.23 -12.55
CA ILE A 278 53.46 81.47 -12.43
C ILE A 278 54.20 81.36 -11.04
N PHE A 279 54.89 80.21 -10.85
CA PHE A 279 55.82 79.77 -9.77
C PHE A 279 55.21 79.31 -8.42
N ASP A 280 55.61 78.19 -7.80
CA ASP A 280 56.32 76.97 -8.29
C ASP A 280 56.07 75.79 -7.31
N PRO A 281 55.67 74.56 -7.73
CA PRO A 281 55.26 73.50 -6.79
C PRO A 281 56.23 72.31 -6.67
N SER A 282 56.62 71.96 -5.43
CA SER A 282 57.39 70.73 -5.13
C SER A 282 56.58 69.70 -4.31
N VAL A 283 55.83 68.86 -5.03
CA VAL A 283 55.49 67.46 -4.69
C VAL A 283 55.00 67.14 -3.26
N THR A 284 53.68 67.05 -3.08
CA THR A 284 53.02 65.85 -2.51
C THR A 284 51.59 65.76 -3.02
N ASP A 285 51.37 65.02 -4.10
CA ASP A 285 50.03 64.64 -4.56
C ASP A 285 49.94 63.12 -4.71
N PHE A 286 48.75 62.54 -4.59
CA PHE A 286 48.54 61.09 -4.76
C PHE A 286 48.05 60.85 -6.19
N PRO A 287 48.83 60.22 -7.08
CA PRO A 287 48.59 60.27 -8.53
C PRO A 287 47.48 59.34 -9.03
N VAL A 288 46.66 58.78 -8.12
CA VAL A 288 45.55 57.87 -8.43
C VAL A 288 44.24 58.58 -8.17
N ASP A 289 43.42 58.74 -9.21
CA ASP A 289 42.08 59.31 -9.08
C ASP A 289 41.14 58.31 -8.39
N ARG A 290 40.87 58.55 -7.10
CA ARG A 290 39.91 57.79 -6.30
C ARG A 290 38.48 57.93 -6.79
N GLN A 291 38.07 59.10 -7.31
CA GLN A 291 36.69 59.33 -7.74
C GLN A 291 36.31 58.45 -8.93
N LEU A 292 37.28 58.04 -9.74
CA LEU A 292 37.09 57.13 -10.88
C LEU A 292 36.63 55.72 -10.48
N TRP A 293 36.92 55.29 -9.24
CA TRP A 293 36.71 53.91 -8.76
C TRP A 293 35.79 53.80 -7.53
N GLU A 294 35.39 54.91 -6.91
CA GLU A 294 34.52 54.94 -5.72
C GLU A 294 33.17 54.23 -5.97
N ASP A 295 32.58 54.43 -7.15
CA ASP A 295 31.32 53.80 -7.57
C ASP A 295 31.43 52.26 -7.63
N ASP A 296 32.59 51.71 -7.99
CA ASP A 296 32.82 50.27 -8.03
C ASP A 296 33.23 49.72 -6.65
N PHE A 297 33.89 50.53 -5.82
CA PHE A 297 34.12 50.20 -4.40
C PHE A 297 32.80 50.04 -3.65
N VAL A 298 31.88 51.01 -3.76
CA VAL A 298 30.57 51.01 -3.08
C VAL A 298 29.62 49.89 -3.57
N LYS A 299 29.89 49.26 -4.72
CA LYS A 299 29.17 48.05 -5.18
C LYS A 299 29.70 46.76 -4.56
N LEU A 300 30.93 46.77 -4.04
CA LEU A 300 31.62 45.60 -3.48
C LEU A 300 31.64 45.62 -1.94
N ASP A 301 31.64 46.80 -1.33
CA ASP A 301 31.41 47.03 0.10
C ASP A 301 29.91 46.84 0.44
N LEU A 302 29.49 45.57 0.53
CA LEU A 302 28.07 45.17 0.68
C LEU A 302 27.54 45.37 2.11
N ASP A 303 28.39 45.21 3.12
CA ASP A 303 28.06 45.44 4.54
C ASP A 303 28.36 46.88 5.00
N ARG A 304 29.03 47.70 4.17
CA ARG A 304 29.31 49.12 4.39
C ARG A 304 30.27 49.36 5.56
N ASP A 305 31.27 48.49 5.71
CA ASP A 305 32.30 48.60 6.74
C ASP A 305 33.44 49.57 6.36
N GLY A 306 33.48 50.01 5.09
CA GLY A 306 34.49 50.92 4.56
C GLY A 306 35.72 50.22 3.97
N TYR A 307 35.67 48.89 3.81
CA TYR A 307 36.71 48.06 3.21
C TYR A 307 36.11 47.05 2.22
N VAL A 308 36.97 46.43 1.40
CA VAL A 308 36.63 45.27 0.57
C VAL A 308 37.64 44.15 0.77
N THR A 309 37.18 42.90 0.84
CA THR A 309 38.07 41.74 1.03
C THR A 309 38.53 41.16 -0.30
N GLY A 310 39.55 40.31 -0.25
CA GLY A 310 40.02 39.55 -1.42
C GLY A 310 38.98 38.55 -1.98
N MET A 311 37.84 38.34 -1.32
CA MET A 311 36.72 37.55 -1.84
C MET A 311 35.77 38.40 -2.68
N ASP A 312 35.45 39.61 -2.22
CA ASP A 312 34.47 40.51 -2.86
C ASP A 312 35.05 41.08 -4.16
N THR A 313 36.31 41.55 -4.09
CA THR A 313 37.05 42.04 -5.25
C THR A 313 37.40 40.92 -6.24
N ARG A 314 37.28 39.64 -5.87
CA ARG A 314 37.80 38.50 -6.65
C ARG A 314 37.25 38.48 -8.07
N ILE A 315 35.95 38.68 -8.24
CA ILE A 315 35.28 38.60 -9.55
C ILE A 315 35.74 39.76 -10.44
N THR A 316 35.77 40.98 -9.88
CA THR A 316 36.23 42.21 -10.54
C THR A 316 37.70 42.08 -11.00
N LEU A 317 38.59 41.62 -10.11
CA LEU A 317 40.01 41.48 -10.40
C LEU A 317 40.30 40.31 -11.36
N MET A 318 39.61 39.17 -11.24
CA MET A 318 39.73 38.08 -12.23
C MET A 318 39.16 38.47 -13.61
N GLY A 319 38.16 39.35 -13.65
CA GLY A 319 37.64 39.96 -14.88
C GLY A 319 38.66 40.81 -15.65
N SER A 320 39.79 41.17 -15.02
CA SER A 320 40.89 41.87 -15.70
C SER A 320 41.54 41.04 -16.83
N GLY A 321 41.55 39.71 -16.72
CA GLY A 321 42.29 38.82 -17.61
C GLY A 321 43.77 38.60 -17.25
N LEU A 322 44.26 39.17 -16.14
CA LEU A 322 45.59 38.88 -15.60
C LEU A 322 45.64 37.50 -14.93
N SER A 323 46.83 36.90 -14.82
CA SER A 323 46.99 35.61 -14.13
C SER A 323 46.74 35.74 -12.63
N GLN A 324 46.24 34.68 -11.98
CA GLN A 324 45.99 34.69 -10.53
C GLN A 324 47.26 34.97 -9.73
N GLN A 325 48.43 34.53 -10.22
CA GLN A 325 49.73 34.82 -9.60
C GLN A 325 50.12 36.31 -9.71
N ALA A 326 49.81 36.97 -10.83
CA ALA A 326 50.03 38.41 -10.97
C ALA A 326 49.07 39.21 -10.07
N LEU A 327 47.78 38.83 -10.02
CA LEU A 327 46.79 39.46 -9.15
C LEU A 327 47.12 39.31 -7.66
N ALA A 328 47.60 38.13 -7.23
CA ALA A 328 48.05 37.91 -5.86
C ALA A 328 49.30 38.77 -5.51
N HIS A 329 50.23 38.94 -6.45
CA HIS A 329 51.38 39.82 -6.29
C HIS A 329 50.92 41.29 -6.13
N ILE A 330 50.06 41.76 -7.04
CA ILE A 330 49.47 43.11 -6.99
C ILE A 330 48.78 43.35 -5.63
N TRP A 331 47.97 42.40 -5.15
CA TRP A 331 47.35 42.49 -3.82
C TRP A 331 48.37 42.66 -2.70
N SER A 332 49.45 41.87 -2.70
CA SER A 332 50.49 41.92 -1.67
C SER A 332 51.33 43.21 -1.65
N LEU A 333 51.32 43.99 -2.75
CA LEU A 333 51.97 45.31 -2.82
C LEU A 333 51.07 46.43 -2.28
N VAL A 334 49.76 46.25 -2.32
CA VAL A 334 48.75 47.28 -2.01
C VAL A 334 48.14 47.10 -0.61
N ASP A 335 48.08 45.88 -0.10
CA ASP A 335 47.81 45.59 1.32
C ASP A 335 49.08 45.81 2.18
N ILE A 336 49.56 47.06 2.21
CA ILE A 336 50.80 47.49 2.89
C ILE A 336 50.80 47.10 4.38
N VAL A 337 49.63 47.13 5.02
CA VAL A 337 49.41 46.81 6.43
C VAL A 337 49.06 45.32 6.69
N LYS A 338 48.93 44.50 5.64
CA LYS A 338 48.66 43.05 5.68
C LYS A 338 47.40 42.69 6.46
N THR A 339 46.33 43.47 6.29
CA THR A 339 45.04 43.29 6.98
C THR A 339 44.10 42.29 6.28
N GLY A 340 44.40 41.93 5.02
CA GLY A 340 43.51 41.11 4.19
C GLY A 340 42.30 41.85 3.61
N ARG A 341 42.19 43.17 3.84
CA ARG A 341 41.13 44.05 3.32
C ARG A 341 41.72 45.35 2.79
N LEU A 342 41.10 45.94 1.79
CA LEU A 342 41.53 47.21 1.20
C LEU A 342 40.53 48.31 1.50
N ASN A 343 40.99 49.49 1.94
CA ASN A 343 40.16 50.69 1.92
C ASN A 343 40.01 51.23 0.48
N SER A 344 39.20 52.27 0.28
CA SER A 344 38.94 52.83 -1.06
C SER A 344 40.16 53.45 -1.75
N GLU A 345 41.14 54.00 -1.02
CA GLU A 345 42.40 54.50 -1.61
C GLU A 345 43.27 53.33 -2.12
N GLN A 346 43.33 52.24 -1.35
CA GLN A 346 44.01 51.01 -1.74
C GLN A 346 43.29 50.31 -2.91
N PHE A 347 41.97 50.28 -2.93
CA PHE A 347 41.20 49.70 -4.04
C PHE A 347 41.38 50.51 -5.34
N ALA A 348 41.35 51.85 -5.29
CA ALA A 348 41.65 52.67 -6.45
C ALA A 348 43.07 52.40 -7.00
N LEU A 349 44.06 52.27 -6.10
CA LEU A 349 45.44 51.92 -6.46
C LEU A 349 45.54 50.51 -7.10
N ILE A 350 44.79 49.52 -6.60
CA ILE A 350 44.81 48.17 -7.17
C ILE A 350 44.23 48.13 -8.59
N MET A 351 43.17 48.91 -8.85
CA MET A 351 42.54 48.99 -10.16
C MET A 351 43.43 49.71 -11.19
N GLU A 352 44.13 50.77 -10.78
CA GLU A 352 45.06 51.49 -11.65
C GLU A 352 46.32 50.66 -11.99
N ILE A 353 46.91 49.94 -11.01
CA ILE A 353 48.01 49.00 -11.28
C ILE A 353 47.58 47.86 -12.24
N VAL A 354 46.37 47.31 -12.06
CA VAL A 354 45.82 46.29 -12.98
C VAL A 354 45.67 46.85 -14.41
N LYS A 355 45.27 48.12 -14.54
CA LYS A 355 45.15 48.83 -15.82
C LYS A 355 46.52 49.09 -16.48
N GLU A 356 47.53 49.50 -15.73
CA GLU A 356 48.91 49.66 -16.25
C GLU A 356 49.54 48.33 -16.67
N VAL A 357 49.40 47.27 -15.87
CA VAL A 357 49.94 45.94 -16.21
C VAL A 357 49.27 45.38 -17.47
N LYS A 358 47.98 45.66 -17.70
CA LYS A 358 47.28 45.33 -18.96
C LYS A 358 47.77 46.13 -20.17
N LEU A 359 48.43 47.27 -19.97
CA LEU A 359 49.11 48.04 -21.01
C LEU A 359 50.57 47.59 -21.24
N GLY A 360 51.01 46.52 -20.57
CA GLY A 360 52.35 45.93 -20.73
C GLY A 360 53.42 46.49 -19.80
N VAL A 361 53.05 47.33 -18.82
CA VAL A 361 53.96 47.78 -17.77
C VAL A 361 54.36 46.59 -16.89
N LYS A 362 55.65 46.44 -16.61
CA LYS A 362 56.15 45.38 -15.72
C LYS A 362 55.82 45.74 -14.27
N LEU A 363 55.26 44.79 -13.53
CA LEU A 363 54.95 44.95 -12.12
C LEU A 363 56.24 45.21 -11.30
N PRO A 364 56.30 46.25 -10.45
CA PRO A 364 57.45 46.50 -9.59
C PRO A 364 57.47 45.54 -8.39
N GLU A 365 58.67 45.16 -7.92
CA GLU A 365 58.84 44.24 -6.78
C GLU A 365 58.54 44.90 -5.42
N ILE A 366 58.51 46.24 -5.36
CA ILE A 366 58.21 47.05 -4.17
C ILE A 366 57.40 48.28 -4.62
N LEU A 367 56.35 48.65 -3.87
CA LEU A 367 55.55 49.83 -4.16
C LEU A 367 56.36 51.14 -3.97
N PRO A 368 56.47 52.02 -4.99
CA PRO A 368 57.15 53.30 -4.86
C PRO A 368 56.52 54.22 -3.79
N ALA A 369 57.37 54.96 -3.06
CA ALA A 369 56.93 55.78 -1.93
C ALA A 369 55.86 56.85 -2.26
N HIS A 370 55.79 57.33 -3.51
CA HIS A 370 54.76 58.28 -3.95
C HIS A 370 53.39 57.63 -4.21
N LEU A 371 53.34 56.31 -4.44
CA LEU A 371 52.11 55.51 -4.55
C LEU A 371 51.61 54.98 -3.20
N ILE A 372 52.29 55.28 -2.09
CA ILE A 372 51.74 54.99 -0.74
C ILE A 372 50.56 55.95 -0.49
N PRO A 373 49.35 55.44 -0.21
CA PRO A 373 48.17 56.27 0.07
C PRO A 373 48.39 57.29 1.18
N PRO A 374 47.84 58.53 1.11
CA PRO A 374 48.02 59.55 2.14
C PRO A 374 47.62 59.08 3.54
N SER A 375 46.55 58.28 3.65
CA SER A 375 46.07 57.66 4.90
C SER A 375 47.10 56.78 5.61
N LEU A 376 48.14 56.29 4.92
CA LEU A 376 49.14 55.37 5.45
C LEU A 376 50.53 56.00 5.66
N ARG A 377 50.70 57.32 5.43
CA ARG A 377 52.02 57.99 5.51
C ARG A 377 52.49 58.32 6.92
N ALA A 378 51.61 58.26 7.92
CA ALA A 378 51.91 58.67 9.31
C ALA A 378 52.56 57.59 10.19
N SER A 379 52.71 56.35 9.70
CA SER A 379 53.07 55.17 10.51
C SER A 379 54.54 54.72 10.44
N MET A 380 55.44 55.54 9.88
CA MET A 380 56.85 55.19 9.64
C MET A 380 57.83 56.16 10.34
N PRO A 381 58.70 55.69 11.25
CA PRO A 381 59.70 56.53 11.93
C PRO A 381 60.98 56.71 11.12
N ASN A 382 61.68 57.84 11.30
CA ASN A 382 62.97 58.14 10.65
C ASN A 382 63.99 58.74 11.64
N MET A 383 65.28 58.50 11.38
CA MET A 383 66.43 58.97 12.18
C MET A 383 67.36 59.87 11.32
N PRO A 384 68.38 60.58 11.88
CA PRO A 384 68.63 61.97 11.50
C PRO A 384 69.96 62.21 10.75
N LEU A 385 70.13 63.46 10.29
CA LEU A 385 71.38 63.98 9.70
C LEU A 385 72.10 65.00 10.61
N SER A 386 73.38 65.24 10.31
CA SER A 386 74.38 65.82 11.22
C SER A 386 74.43 67.36 11.28
N PRO A 387 74.87 67.97 12.41
CA PRO A 387 74.92 69.42 12.62
C PRO A 387 76.29 70.07 12.31
N SER A 388 76.28 71.38 12.03
CA SER A 388 77.44 72.30 12.06
C SER A 388 76.97 73.76 11.85
N GLU A 389 77.51 74.81 12.46
CA GLU A 389 77.93 75.01 13.85
C GLU A 389 78.09 76.52 14.14
N LYS A 390 77.83 76.93 15.40
CA LYS A 390 78.30 78.17 16.07
C LYS A 390 77.71 79.54 15.69
N ALA A 391 77.59 80.38 16.72
CA ALA A 391 76.92 81.68 16.74
C ALA A 391 77.68 82.70 17.62
N ASN A 392 77.22 83.96 17.67
CA ASN A 392 77.88 85.08 18.35
C ASN A 392 77.35 85.24 19.80
N PRO A 393 78.20 85.46 20.83
CA PRO A 393 77.85 85.12 22.21
C PRO A 393 76.89 86.09 22.92
N LYS A 394 76.67 87.30 22.38
CA LYS A 394 75.72 88.26 22.98
C LYS A 394 74.25 87.90 22.76
N LEU A 395 73.98 86.91 21.89
CA LEU A 395 72.66 86.29 21.75
C LEU A 395 72.35 85.30 22.88
N ARG A 396 73.37 84.86 23.64
CA ARG A 396 73.30 83.68 24.51
C ARG A 396 72.61 83.91 25.86
N GLU A 397 72.84 85.07 26.48
CA GLU A 397 72.19 85.45 27.73
C GLU A 397 70.67 85.68 27.52
N LEU A 398 70.31 86.27 26.37
CA LEU A 398 68.92 86.34 25.90
C LEU A 398 68.38 84.97 25.46
N SER A 399 69.20 84.10 24.84
CA SER A 399 68.73 82.76 24.45
C SER A 399 68.48 81.88 25.67
N GLU A 400 69.25 81.99 26.76
CA GLU A 400 69.05 81.19 27.97
C GLU A 400 67.75 81.59 28.71
N GLU A 401 67.38 82.88 28.75
CA GLU A 401 66.07 83.32 29.27
C GLU A 401 64.91 82.96 28.31
N ILE A 402 65.11 83.09 27.00
CA ILE A 402 64.14 82.67 25.98
C ILE A 402 63.96 81.15 25.98
N GLU A 403 65.02 80.35 26.15
CA GLU A 403 64.98 78.87 26.25
C GLU A 403 64.22 78.44 27.50
N LYS A 404 64.39 79.14 28.63
CA LYS A 404 63.58 78.88 29.82
C LYS A 404 62.10 79.18 29.60
N ILE A 405 61.77 80.33 28.99
CA ILE A 405 60.38 80.68 28.65
C ILE A 405 59.81 79.71 27.60
N ILE A 406 60.63 79.24 26.66
CA ILE A 406 60.27 78.20 25.69
C ILE A 406 60.03 76.87 26.37
N GLU A 407 60.82 76.44 27.35
CA GLU A 407 60.64 75.14 28.03
C GLU A 407 59.47 75.16 29.02
N ASP A 408 59.28 76.25 29.78
CA ASP A 408 58.08 76.45 30.62
C ASP A 408 56.81 76.47 29.74
N ARG A 409 56.87 77.12 28.58
CA ARG A 409 55.81 77.06 27.56
C ARG A 409 55.66 75.65 26.98
N ARG A 410 56.73 74.97 26.60
CA ARG A 410 56.70 73.62 25.99
C ARG A 410 56.10 72.62 26.97
N LYS A 411 56.35 72.79 28.26
CA LYS A 411 55.71 72.02 29.34
C LYS A 411 54.21 72.32 29.43
N ALA A 412 53.80 73.60 29.39
CA ALA A 412 52.39 73.97 29.37
C ALA A 412 51.67 73.46 28.10
N ASP A 413 52.30 73.58 26.93
CA ASP A 413 51.80 73.07 25.64
C ASP A 413 51.72 71.53 25.65
N MET A 414 52.63 70.82 26.35
CA MET A 414 52.55 69.37 26.59
C MET A 414 51.42 68.97 27.56
N GLU A 415 51.24 69.71 28.67
CA GLU A 415 50.14 69.48 29.61
C GLU A 415 48.77 69.76 28.95
N LEU A 416 48.70 70.77 28.08
CA LEU A 416 47.52 71.07 27.26
C LEU A 416 47.24 69.94 26.25
N ALA A 417 48.25 69.49 25.50
CA ALA A 417 48.11 68.40 24.53
C ALA A 417 47.70 67.07 25.19
N GLN A 418 48.17 66.79 26.41
CA GLN A 418 47.72 65.64 27.18
C GLN A 418 46.25 65.80 27.61
N LEU A 419 45.82 66.99 28.04
CA LEU A 419 44.42 67.27 28.37
C LEU A 419 43.50 67.17 27.15
N GLU A 420 43.93 67.64 25.97
CA GLU A 420 43.20 67.48 24.72
C GLU A 420 43.08 66.00 24.32
N ALA A 421 44.17 65.21 24.43
CA ALA A 421 44.13 63.77 24.21
C ALA A 421 43.17 63.06 25.20
N ASP A 422 43.24 63.39 26.49
CA ASP A 422 42.34 62.89 27.53
C ASP A 422 40.86 63.22 27.26
N ILE A 423 40.57 64.43 26.77
CA ILE A 423 39.23 64.87 26.36
C ILE A 423 38.78 64.10 25.12
N THR A 424 39.64 63.91 24.12
CA THR A 424 39.33 63.10 22.93
C THR A 424 39.04 61.65 23.30
N ILE A 425 39.82 61.05 24.19
CA ILE A 425 39.60 59.70 24.72
C ILE A 425 38.26 59.64 25.45
N LYS A 426 37.99 60.54 26.41
CA LYS A 426 36.71 60.58 27.15
C LYS A 426 35.51 60.79 26.23
N ASN A 427 35.62 61.63 25.21
CA ASN A 427 34.57 61.81 24.19
C ASN A 427 34.36 60.55 23.34
N SER A 428 35.40 59.76 23.07
CA SER A 428 35.24 58.44 22.42
C SER A 428 34.52 57.44 23.33
N THR A 429 34.84 57.40 24.63
CA THR A 429 34.14 56.57 25.61
C THR A 429 32.67 56.95 25.75
N VAL A 430 32.34 58.25 25.79
CA VAL A 430 30.94 58.72 25.80
C VAL A 430 30.19 58.26 24.57
N LYS A 431 30.75 58.42 23.36
CA LYS A 431 30.13 57.94 22.11
C LYS A 431 29.92 56.42 22.09
N ASN A 432 30.87 55.64 22.61
CA ASN A 432 30.71 54.19 22.71
C ASN A 432 29.58 53.82 23.68
N LEU A 433 29.47 54.50 24.83
CA LEU A 433 28.37 54.31 25.78
C LEU A 433 27.01 54.77 25.21
N GLU A 434 26.98 55.81 24.38
CA GLU A 434 25.78 56.22 23.63
C GLU A 434 25.36 55.16 22.61
N ILE A 435 26.31 54.53 21.91
CA ILE A 435 26.04 53.42 20.98
C ILE A 435 25.50 52.20 21.74
N GLU A 436 26.17 51.79 22.82
CA GLU A 436 25.71 50.69 23.68
C GLU A 436 24.31 50.94 24.24
N LEU A 437 24.03 52.15 24.74
CA LEU A 437 22.71 52.54 25.24
C LEU A 437 21.64 52.46 24.14
N ASN A 438 21.92 52.96 22.94
CA ASN A 438 20.98 52.89 21.81
C ASN A 438 20.71 51.43 21.39
N THR A 439 21.74 50.57 21.33
CA THR A 439 21.58 49.14 21.06
C THR A 439 20.81 48.42 22.17
N LEU A 440 21.02 48.78 23.44
CA LEU A 440 20.28 48.21 24.56
C LEU A 440 18.79 48.63 24.53
N VAL A 441 18.50 49.91 24.22
CA VAL A 441 17.13 50.41 24.03
C VAL A 441 16.43 49.72 22.85
N ALA A 442 17.12 49.51 21.73
CA ALA A 442 16.60 48.74 20.59
C ALA A 442 16.29 47.29 20.99
N THR A 443 17.19 46.65 21.74
CA THR A 443 17.02 45.28 22.25
C THR A 443 15.83 45.16 23.20
N VAL A 444 15.67 46.10 24.15
CA VAL A 444 14.51 46.16 25.05
C VAL A 444 13.20 46.32 24.26
N LYS A 445 13.18 47.16 23.22
CA LYS A 445 12.01 47.33 22.35
C LYS A 445 11.68 46.05 21.57
N GLN A 446 12.69 45.32 21.08
CA GLN A 446 12.51 44.02 20.44
C GLN A 446 11.94 42.98 21.42
N LEU A 447 12.47 42.91 22.65
CA LEU A 447 11.98 42.01 23.70
C LEU A 447 10.54 42.35 24.13
N GLN A 448 10.17 43.64 24.16
CA GLN A 448 8.79 44.06 24.41
C GLN A 448 7.83 43.59 23.30
N ASN A 449 8.23 43.72 22.03
CA ASN A 449 7.44 43.21 20.90
C ASN A 449 7.29 41.67 20.97
N GLN A 450 8.40 40.95 21.23
CA GLN A 450 8.37 39.48 21.39
C GLN A 450 7.50 39.04 22.58
N LYS A 451 7.49 39.79 23.68
CA LYS A 451 6.59 39.56 24.82
C LYS A 451 5.12 39.73 24.41
N GLY A 452 4.78 40.80 23.69
CA GLY A 452 3.41 41.03 23.19
C GLY A 452 2.92 39.91 22.27
N GLU A 453 3.76 39.49 21.33
CA GLU A 453 3.52 38.36 20.42
C GLU A 453 3.32 37.03 21.19
N ALA A 454 4.15 36.76 22.20
CA ALA A 454 4.01 35.58 23.06
C ALA A 454 2.72 35.62 23.90
N GLN A 455 2.33 36.78 24.43
CA GLN A 455 1.08 36.94 25.18
C GLN A 455 -0.16 36.76 24.29
N LYS A 456 -0.10 37.20 23.02
CA LYS A 456 -1.17 36.94 22.03
C LYS A 456 -1.34 35.44 21.75
N ARG A 457 -0.23 34.74 21.50
CA ARG A 457 -0.24 33.28 21.26
C ARG A 457 -0.70 32.47 22.48
N LEU A 458 -0.45 32.96 23.70
CA LEU A 458 -0.97 32.34 24.92
C LEU A 458 -2.49 32.45 24.99
N ALA A 459 -3.06 33.64 24.73
CA ALA A 459 -4.51 33.83 24.68
C ALA A 459 -5.19 32.98 23.58
N GLU A 460 -4.56 32.85 22.41
CA GLU A 460 -5.01 31.95 21.32
C GLU A 460 -4.94 30.46 21.71
N MET A 461 -4.02 30.08 22.61
CA MET A 461 -3.99 28.72 23.17
C MET A 461 -5.08 28.51 24.24
N ASP A 462 -5.31 29.49 25.12
CA ASP A 462 -6.37 29.42 26.14
C ASP A 462 -7.77 29.32 25.50
N GLU A 463 -8.04 30.10 24.45
CA GLU A 463 -9.29 30.03 23.67
C GLU A 463 -9.48 28.63 23.04
N ARG A 464 -8.42 28.05 22.48
CA ARG A 464 -8.44 26.69 21.94
C ARG A 464 -8.63 25.62 23.02
N ILE A 465 -8.09 25.82 24.23
CA ILE A 465 -8.30 24.92 25.36
C ILE A 465 -9.78 24.90 25.77
N GLU A 466 -10.46 26.05 25.83
CA GLU A 466 -11.90 26.09 26.10
C GLU A 466 -12.74 25.50 24.95
N ALA A 467 -12.36 25.73 23.70
CA ALA A 467 -13.01 25.07 22.56
C ALA A 467 -12.91 23.54 22.66
N TYR A 468 -11.73 22.98 22.95
CA TYR A 468 -11.56 21.54 23.15
C TYR A 468 -12.30 21.03 24.41
N ARG A 469 -12.41 21.80 25.49
CA ARG A 469 -13.23 21.46 26.67
C ARG A 469 -14.71 21.34 26.30
N ALA A 470 -15.24 22.28 25.51
CA ALA A 470 -16.61 22.22 25.01
C ALA A 470 -16.85 20.99 24.12
N THR A 471 -15.93 20.68 23.20
CA THR A 471 -16.00 19.46 22.36
C THR A 471 -15.94 18.18 23.20
N LEU A 472 -15.12 18.14 24.25
CA LEU A 472 -15.01 16.99 25.16
C LEU A 472 -16.33 16.73 25.90
N GLU A 473 -16.99 17.77 26.41
CA GLU A 473 -18.29 17.64 27.10
C GLU A 473 -19.43 17.26 26.15
N GLU A 474 -19.39 17.65 24.88
CA GLU A 474 -20.32 17.12 23.88
C GLU A 474 -20.02 15.65 23.54
N GLY A 475 -18.75 15.29 23.39
CA GLY A 475 -18.30 13.91 23.19
C GLY A 475 -18.77 12.97 24.30
N LYS A 476 -18.65 13.39 25.58
CA LYS A 476 -19.17 12.65 26.73
C LYS A 476 -20.69 12.40 26.64
N LYS A 477 -21.47 13.42 26.29
CA LYS A 477 -22.95 13.29 26.15
C LYS A 477 -23.35 12.32 25.04
N ARG A 478 -22.62 12.35 23.92
CA ARG A 478 -22.80 11.38 22.82
C ARG A 478 -22.46 9.96 23.29
N LEU A 479 -21.35 9.79 24.03
CA LEU A 479 -20.90 8.50 24.57
C LEU A 479 -21.92 7.90 25.55
N THR A 480 -22.47 8.69 26.49
CA THR A 480 -23.55 8.22 27.38
C THR A 480 -24.82 7.85 26.63
N SER A 481 -25.16 8.55 25.55
CA SER A 481 -26.35 8.21 24.74
C SER A 481 -26.16 6.92 23.94
N GLU A 482 -24.98 6.66 23.40
CA GLU A 482 -24.68 5.37 22.76
C GLU A 482 -24.53 4.24 23.78
N GLU A 483 -24.10 4.50 25.02
CA GLU A 483 -24.10 3.50 26.10
C GLU A 483 -25.52 3.09 26.51
N GLU A 484 -26.48 4.03 26.57
CA GLU A 484 -27.90 3.72 26.75
C GLU A 484 -28.46 2.88 25.57
N ARG A 485 -28.12 3.25 24.33
CA ARG A 485 -28.51 2.47 23.13
C ARG A 485 -27.91 1.07 23.14
N LEU A 486 -26.63 0.93 23.48
CA LEU A 486 -25.94 -0.36 23.58
C LEU A 486 -26.60 -1.26 24.62
N ASN A 487 -26.95 -0.72 25.80
CA ASN A 487 -27.65 -1.48 26.84
C ASN A 487 -29.06 -1.91 26.39
N LYS A 488 -29.79 -1.07 25.65
CA LYS A 488 -31.08 -1.45 25.05
C LYS A 488 -30.92 -2.58 24.03
N THR A 489 -30.02 -2.43 23.05
CA THR A 489 -29.75 -3.44 22.01
C THR A 489 -29.26 -4.76 22.62
N LYS A 490 -28.49 -4.71 23.71
CA LYS A 490 -28.03 -5.89 24.46
C LYS A 490 -29.20 -6.64 25.12
N GLY A 491 -30.23 -5.94 25.58
CA GLY A 491 -31.49 -6.55 26.04
C GLY A 491 -32.23 -7.25 24.90
N GLU A 492 -32.37 -6.59 23.75
CA GLU A 492 -33.03 -7.13 22.55
C GLU A 492 -32.31 -8.38 22.02
N VAL A 493 -30.97 -8.37 21.99
CA VAL A 493 -30.14 -9.52 21.59
C VAL A 493 -30.24 -10.68 22.59
N ASN A 494 -30.31 -10.42 23.89
CA ASN A 494 -30.53 -11.48 24.89
C ASN A 494 -31.90 -12.15 24.71
N GLN A 495 -32.96 -11.37 24.48
CA GLN A 495 -34.31 -11.91 24.24
C GLN A 495 -34.37 -12.70 22.93
N ALA A 496 -33.74 -12.22 21.86
CA ALA A 496 -33.62 -12.97 20.60
C ALA A 496 -32.87 -14.29 20.77
N LYS A 497 -31.84 -14.32 21.63
CA LYS A 497 -31.09 -15.54 21.97
C LYS A 497 -31.92 -16.54 22.79
N GLU A 498 -32.73 -16.08 23.74
CA GLU A 498 -33.65 -16.94 24.50
C GLU A 498 -34.69 -17.58 23.58
N ASN A 499 -35.25 -16.82 22.64
CA ASN A 499 -36.16 -17.35 21.61
C ASN A 499 -35.46 -18.41 20.72
N ALA A 500 -34.26 -18.11 20.21
CA ALA A 500 -33.50 -19.04 19.36
C ALA A 500 -33.14 -20.35 20.08
N ASN A 501 -32.81 -20.30 21.38
CA ASN A 501 -32.58 -21.51 22.19
C ASN A 501 -33.87 -22.36 22.33
N ALA A 502 -35.05 -21.74 22.40
CA ALA A 502 -36.32 -22.45 22.45
C ALA A 502 -36.67 -23.09 21.10
N GLU A 503 -36.41 -22.39 19.99
CA GLU A 503 -36.54 -22.94 18.63
C GLU A 503 -35.57 -24.12 18.39
N GLU A 504 -34.34 -24.06 18.92
CA GLU A 504 -33.37 -25.16 18.86
C GLU A 504 -33.85 -26.41 19.63
N GLN A 505 -34.49 -26.23 20.80
CA GLN A 505 -35.10 -27.34 21.55
C GLN A 505 -36.26 -27.99 20.80
N ILE A 506 -37.10 -27.19 20.14
CA ILE A 506 -38.21 -27.68 19.29
C ILE A 506 -37.68 -28.42 18.05
N LEU A 507 -36.63 -27.91 17.42
CA LEU A 507 -35.94 -28.59 16.31
C LEU A 507 -35.27 -29.90 16.76
N PHE A 508 -34.79 -29.98 17.99
CA PHE A 508 -34.25 -31.21 18.56
C PHE A 508 -35.33 -32.29 18.73
N SER A 509 -36.49 -31.97 19.33
CA SER A 509 -37.57 -32.94 19.50
C SER A 509 -38.16 -33.41 18.16
N LEU A 510 -38.38 -32.49 17.21
CA LEU A 510 -38.81 -32.83 15.84
C LEU A 510 -37.82 -33.75 15.11
N ARG A 511 -36.51 -33.60 15.36
CA ARG A 511 -35.48 -34.50 14.80
C ARG A 511 -35.50 -35.88 15.45
N GLU A 512 -35.85 -35.98 16.74
CA GLU A 512 -36.03 -37.26 17.44
C GLU A 512 -37.30 -37.99 16.97
N GLU A 513 -38.41 -37.27 16.80
CA GLU A 513 -39.65 -37.80 16.21
C GLU A 513 -39.43 -38.32 14.77
N LEU A 514 -38.76 -37.54 13.91
CA LEU A 514 -38.40 -37.98 12.55
C LEU A 514 -37.56 -39.26 12.55
N ARG A 515 -36.58 -39.36 13.46
CA ARG A 515 -35.75 -40.57 13.61
C ARG A 515 -36.57 -41.78 14.04
N ASN A 516 -37.58 -41.59 14.89
CA ASN A 516 -38.50 -42.66 15.31
C ASN A 516 -39.43 -43.09 14.17
N LEU A 517 -39.93 -42.16 13.35
CA LEU A 517 -40.66 -42.47 12.13
C LEU A 517 -39.82 -43.25 11.10
N ASP A 518 -38.55 -42.87 10.88
CA ASP A 518 -37.65 -43.60 9.99
C ASP A 518 -37.41 -45.05 10.48
N ASN A 519 -37.27 -45.25 11.79
CA ASN A 519 -37.19 -46.59 12.39
C ASN A 519 -38.47 -47.39 12.14
N GLU A 520 -39.66 -46.81 12.32
CA GLU A 520 -40.93 -47.48 12.00
C GLU A 520 -41.07 -47.83 10.52
N VAL A 521 -40.71 -46.91 9.62
CA VAL A 521 -40.72 -47.13 8.17
C VAL A 521 -39.75 -48.25 7.78
N TYR A 522 -38.59 -48.34 8.45
CA TYR A 522 -37.64 -49.44 8.25
C TYR A 522 -38.22 -50.79 8.72
N GLN A 523 -38.85 -50.86 9.90
CA GLN A 523 -39.47 -52.10 10.38
C GLN A 523 -40.63 -52.54 9.46
N LYS A 524 -41.54 -51.62 9.09
CA LYS A 524 -42.65 -51.91 8.17
C LYS A 524 -42.16 -52.36 6.79
N LYS A 525 -41.01 -51.86 6.30
CA LYS A 525 -40.34 -52.37 5.08
C LYS A 525 -39.81 -53.81 5.26
N MET A 526 -39.27 -54.17 6.42
CA MET A 526 -38.85 -55.55 6.71
C MET A 526 -40.06 -56.50 6.78
N GLU A 527 -41.16 -56.11 7.42
CA GLU A 527 -42.39 -56.90 7.45
C GLU A 527 -43.00 -57.07 6.06
N LEU A 528 -43.07 -56.01 5.26
CA LEU A 528 -43.55 -56.07 3.87
C LEU A 528 -42.70 -57.02 3.01
N ASN A 529 -41.37 -56.99 3.16
CA ASN A 529 -40.48 -57.93 2.46
C ASN A 529 -40.71 -59.38 2.89
N LYS A 530 -40.94 -59.63 4.19
CA LYS A 530 -41.27 -60.96 4.73
C LYS A 530 -42.63 -61.46 4.21
N ALA A 531 -43.63 -60.57 4.13
CA ALA A 531 -44.93 -60.89 3.53
C ALA A 531 -44.82 -61.22 2.03
N ASN A 532 -44.05 -60.43 1.27
CA ASN A 532 -43.81 -60.68 -0.16
C ASN A 532 -43.05 -62.01 -0.42
N GLN A 533 -42.13 -62.40 0.47
CA GLN A 533 -41.50 -63.73 0.43
C GLN A 533 -42.52 -64.85 0.72
N GLY A 534 -43.45 -64.64 1.67
CA GLY A 534 -44.57 -65.55 1.92
C GLY A 534 -45.49 -65.72 0.72
N ILE A 535 -45.87 -64.62 0.07
CA ILE A 535 -46.70 -64.63 -1.15
C ILE A 535 -45.98 -65.37 -2.29
N THR A 536 -44.68 -65.10 -2.50
CA THR A 536 -43.86 -65.81 -3.50
C THR A 536 -43.81 -67.32 -3.21
N ARG A 537 -43.70 -67.71 -1.94
CA ARG A 537 -43.74 -69.13 -1.55
C ARG A 537 -45.09 -69.78 -1.84
N ILE A 538 -46.20 -69.13 -1.49
CA ILE A 538 -47.56 -69.63 -1.75
C ILE A 538 -47.80 -69.76 -3.26
N ALA A 539 -47.34 -68.81 -4.08
CA ALA A 539 -47.43 -68.89 -5.54
C ALA A 539 -46.67 -70.09 -6.11
N ASN A 540 -45.49 -70.43 -5.56
CA ASN A 540 -44.75 -71.64 -5.94
C ASN A 540 -45.49 -72.92 -5.50
N GLU A 541 -46.02 -72.95 -4.27
CA GLU A 541 -46.79 -74.09 -3.75
C GLU A 541 -48.11 -74.31 -4.52
N MET A 542 -48.75 -73.26 -5.02
CA MET A 542 -49.88 -73.35 -5.96
C MET A 542 -49.46 -73.94 -7.31
N ASN A 543 -48.38 -73.45 -7.93
CA ASN A 543 -47.89 -73.93 -9.22
C ASN A 543 -47.47 -75.41 -9.17
N GLU A 544 -46.91 -75.86 -8.04
CA GLU A 544 -46.69 -77.27 -7.73
C GLU A 544 -48.00 -78.10 -7.62
N MET A 545 -49.09 -77.47 -7.16
CA MET A 545 -50.40 -78.11 -7.01
C MET A 545 -51.09 -78.26 -8.36
N ASP A 546 -51.03 -77.23 -9.21
CA ASP A 546 -51.55 -77.25 -10.58
C ASP A 546 -50.87 -78.37 -11.41
N GLN A 547 -49.55 -78.52 -11.32
CA GLN A 547 -48.82 -79.64 -11.96
C GLN A 547 -49.28 -81.02 -11.47
N LYS A 548 -49.66 -81.14 -10.19
CA LYS A 548 -50.22 -82.39 -9.63
C LYS A 548 -51.64 -82.62 -10.13
N ILE A 549 -52.44 -81.57 -10.34
CA ILE A 549 -53.77 -81.63 -10.94
C ILE A 549 -53.70 -82.05 -12.42
N GLU A 550 -52.81 -81.45 -13.22
CA GLU A 550 -52.58 -81.86 -14.61
C GLU A 550 -52.16 -83.33 -14.71
N LYS A 551 -51.21 -83.77 -13.87
CA LYS A 551 -50.78 -85.18 -13.81
C LYS A 551 -51.96 -86.11 -13.49
N ASN A 552 -52.73 -85.80 -12.45
CA ASN A 552 -53.87 -86.62 -12.03
C ASN A 552 -54.96 -86.67 -13.12
N ASN A 553 -55.24 -85.55 -13.80
CA ASN A 553 -56.14 -85.52 -14.95
C ASN A 553 -55.63 -86.41 -16.11
N SER A 554 -54.32 -86.40 -16.38
CA SER A 554 -53.70 -87.29 -17.37
C SER A 554 -53.73 -88.78 -17.01
N GLU A 555 -53.91 -89.11 -15.72
CA GLU A 555 -54.09 -90.48 -15.23
C GLU A 555 -55.58 -90.88 -15.27
N ALA A 556 -56.49 -89.95 -14.95
CA ALA A 556 -57.93 -90.15 -15.09
C ALA A 556 -58.36 -90.44 -16.54
N VAL A 557 -57.80 -89.72 -17.53
CA VAL A 557 -58.07 -89.99 -18.97
C VAL A 557 -57.71 -91.44 -19.33
N LYS A 558 -56.56 -91.96 -18.87
CA LYS A 558 -56.11 -93.34 -19.14
C LYS A 558 -56.99 -94.39 -18.48
N VAL A 559 -57.66 -94.06 -17.36
CA VAL A 559 -58.65 -94.92 -16.71
C VAL A 559 -59.94 -94.96 -17.53
N GLU A 560 -60.39 -93.82 -18.06
CA GLU A 560 -61.59 -93.74 -18.90
C GLU A 560 -61.37 -94.38 -20.28
N GLU A 561 -60.17 -94.28 -20.87
CA GLU A 561 -59.77 -95.05 -22.06
C GLU A 561 -59.86 -96.57 -21.81
N LYS A 562 -59.29 -97.08 -20.71
CA LYS A 562 -59.41 -98.49 -20.33
C LYS A 562 -60.84 -98.94 -20.03
N LYS A 563 -61.67 -98.04 -19.51
CA LYS A 563 -63.10 -98.30 -19.31
C LYS A 563 -63.82 -98.43 -20.65
N SER A 564 -63.50 -97.59 -21.63
CA SER A 564 -64.02 -97.71 -23.00
C SER A 564 -63.53 -99.00 -23.69
N GLU A 565 -62.30 -99.44 -23.40
CA GLU A 565 -61.74 -100.71 -23.90
C GLU A 565 -62.51 -101.91 -23.29
N LEU A 566 -62.69 -101.95 -21.96
CA LEU A 566 -63.47 -102.97 -21.26
C LEU A 566 -64.96 -102.99 -21.63
N GLN A 567 -65.57 -101.84 -21.92
CA GLN A 567 -66.96 -101.79 -22.42
C GLN A 567 -67.08 -102.42 -23.81
N LYS A 568 -66.04 -102.30 -24.64
CA LYS A 568 -66.02 -102.91 -25.98
C LYS A 568 -65.84 -104.43 -25.91
N ASP A 569 -64.97 -104.92 -25.03
CA ASP A 569 -64.84 -106.36 -24.74
C ASP A 569 -66.18 -106.96 -24.24
N LEU A 570 -66.95 -106.20 -23.45
CA LEU A 570 -68.31 -106.56 -23.02
C LEU A 570 -69.30 -106.60 -24.19
N GLU A 571 -69.29 -105.60 -25.07
CA GLU A 571 -70.16 -105.61 -26.26
C GLU A 571 -69.82 -106.75 -27.24
N ASP A 572 -68.57 -107.18 -27.34
CA ASP A 572 -68.18 -108.30 -28.22
C ASP A 572 -68.41 -109.69 -27.59
N LEU A 573 -68.62 -109.77 -26.26
CA LEU A 573 -69.16 -110.96 -25.58
C LEU A 573 -70.67 -111.12 -25.75
N ASP A 574 -71.43 -110.02 -25.84
CA ASP A 574 -72.90 -110.04 -25.97
C ASP A 574 -73.36 -110.48 -27.38
N LYS A 575 -72.49 -110.39 -28.39
CA LYS A 575 -72.79 -110.77 -29.80
C LYS A 575 -72.65 -112.29 -30.09
N ALA A 576 -72.51 -113.13 -29.06
CA ALA A 576 -72.29 -114.57 -29.18
C ALA A 576 -73.52 -115.42 -28.76
N GLU A 577 -74.66 -115.24 -29.43
CA GLU A 577 -75.86 -116.04 -29.17
C GLU A 577 -75.66 -117.53 -29.49
N SER A 578 -75.70 -118.37 -28.44
CA SER A 578 -76.40 -119.67 -28.26
C SER A 578 -76.53 -120.69 -29.44
N PRO A 579 -76.57 -122.03 -29.22
CA PRO A 579 -77.26 -122.64 -28.06
C PRO A 579 -76.73 -124.00 -27.50
N THR A 580 -77.46 -124.52 -26.52
CA THR A 580 -77.57 -125.92 -26.02
C THR A 580 -76.51 -126.54 -25.08
N SER A 581 -77.03 -126.98 -23.92
CA SER A 581 -76.77 -128.23 -23.17
C SER A 581 -75.36 -128.55 -22.61
N ASP A 582 -75.26 -128.39 -21.28
CA ASP A 582 -74.75 -129.37 -20.30
C ASP A 582 -73.53 -130.23 -20.66
N ASN A 583 -72.33 -129.79 -20.26
CA ASN A 583 -71.27 -130.67 -19.75
C ASN A 583 -70.24 -129.85 -18.90
N PRO A 584 -69.47 -130.48 -17.98
CA PRO A 584 -69.24 -129.88 -16.67
C PRO A 584 -67.77 -129.47 -16.48
N ILE A 585 -67.34 -128.44 -17.20
CA ILE A 585 -65.94 -127.94 -17.17
C ILE A 585 -65.81 -126.64 -16.34
N LEU A 586 -66.94 -126.04 -15.90
CA LEU A 586 -66.96 -124.92 -14.94
C LEU A 586 -66.58 -125.32 -13.50
N MET A 587 -66.33 -126.60 -13.24
CA MET A 587 -65.92 -127.15 -11.93
C MET A 587 -64.41 -127.43 -11.83
N LYS A 588 -63.58 -126.77 -12.66
CA LYS A 588 -62.10 -126.91 -12.58
C LYS A 588 -61.29 -125.64 -12.89
N ARG A 589 -61.92 -124.46 -12.78
CA ARG A 589 -61.24 -123.15 -12.84
C ARG A 589 -61.62 -122.22 -11.68
N PHE A 590 -62.31 -122.76 -10.68
CA PHE A 590 -62.82 -122.04 -9.51
C PHE A 590 -61.85 -122.06 -8.30
N GLU A 591 -60.70 -122.73 -8.42
CA GLU A 591 -59.71 -122.89 -7.34
C GLU A 591 -58.46 -121.98 -7.49
N GLU A 592 -58.25 -121.31 -8.63
CA GLU A 592 -57.03 -120.53 -8.91
C GLU A 592 -57.17 -118.99 -8.71
N LEU A 593 -58.33 -118.51 -8.25
CA LEU A 593 -58.58 -117.07 -8.02
C LEU A 593 -58.86 -116.69 -6.56
N ASN A 594 -58.80 -117.64 -5.63
CA ASN A 594 -59.15 -117.40 -4.22
C ASN A 594 -57.96 -116.96 -3.35
N THR A 595 -57.37 -115.79 -3.66
CA THR A 595 -56.41 -115.12 -2.76
C THR A 595 -56.62 -113.61 -2.73
N HIS A 596 -56.85 -113.06 -1.52
CA HIS A 596 -56.98 -111.63 -1.16
C HIS A 596 -58.27 -110.92 -1.63
N GLY A 597 -59.31 -110.91 -0.77
CA GLY A 597 -60.59 -110.26 -1.10
C GLY A 597 -61.63 -110.05 0.01
N THR A 598 -61.25 -109.86 1.29
CA THR A 598 -62.17 -109.39 2.36
C THR A 598 -61.39 -108.64 3.46
N ALA A 599 -61.97 -107.67 4.19
CA ALA A 599 -63.35 -107.19 4.20
C ALA A 599 -63.43 -105.65 4.26
N VAL A 600 -64.54 -105.10 3.75
CA VAL A 600 -65.01 -103.74 4.07
C VAL A 600 -66.17 -103.86 5.06
N ALA A 601 -66.16 -103.04 6.11
CA ALA A 601 -67.30 -102.81 6.99
C ALA A 601 -67.52 -101.30 7.12
N SER A 602 -68.76 -100.86 7.38
CA SER A 602 -69.13 -99.45 7.33
C SER A 602 -70.10 -99.06 8.45
N THR A 603 -70.16 -97.76 8.75
CA THR A 603 -70.82 -97.11 9.90
C THR A 603 -70.09 -97.34 11.24
N SER A 604 -70.07 -96.39 12.19
CA SER A 604 -70.75 -95.08 12.26
C SER A 604 -69.80 -93.93 12.63
N VAL A 605 -70.30 -92.68 12.58
CA VAL A 605 -69.53 -91.44 12.80
C VAL A 605 -69.67 -90.94 14.25
N ALA A 606 -68.56 -90.64 14.94
CA ALA A 606 -68.40 -89.50 15.87
C ALA A 606 -66.99 -89.41 16.52
N ALA A 607 -66.65 -88.19 16.95
CA ALA A 607 -65.65 -87.81 17.97
C ALA A 607 -64.16 -88.16 17.78
N PHE A 608 -63.35 -87.12 17.52
CA PHE A 608 -61.90 -87.10 17.78
C PHE A 608 -61.61 -86.90 19.28
N PRO A 609 -60.56 -87.54 19.82
CA PRO A 609 -59.80 -87.04 20.96
C PRO A 609 -58.39 -86.60 20.55
N THR A 610 -57.87 -85.56 21.21
CA THR A 610 -56.58 -84.92 20.90
C THR A 610 -55.49 -85.26 21.93
N SER A 611 -54.31 -85.69 21.49
CA SER A 611 -53.04 -85.40 22.18
C SER A 611 -51.79 -85.76 21.37
N PHE A 612 -51.03 -84.74 20.97
CA PHE A 612 -49.57 -84.79 20.99
C PHE A 612 -49.06 -83.35 21.18
N ASP A 613 -48.13 -83.16 22.11
CA ASP A 613 -47.92 -81.86 22.77
C ASP A 613 -46.46 -81.40 22.65
N SER A 614 -46.19 -80.17 23.11
CA SER A 614 -44.86 -79.61 23.43
C SER A 614 -43.90 -79.23 22.28
N ALA A 615 -44.26 -78.19 21.53
CA ALA A 615 -43.28 -77.18 21.10
C ALA A 615 -43.94 -75.81 20.93
N PHE A 616 -43.35 -74.77 21.55
CA PHE A 616 -43.84 -73.38 21.67
C PHE A 616 -45.11 -73.21 22.54
N GLY A 617 -45.11 -72.17 23.39
CA GLY A 617 -46.10 -71.96 24.44
C GLY A 617 -47.00 -70.74 24.23
N ASN A 618 -48.11 -70.69 24.97
CA ASN A 618 -49.17 -69.70 24.81
C ASN A 618 -48.86 -68.34 25.48
N SER A 619 -49.09 -67.26 24.74
CA SER A 619 -49.74 -66.04 25.25
C SER A 619 -50.33 -65.20 24.11
N ASP A 620 -51.67 -65.10 24.07
CA ASP A 620 -52.42 -64.21 23.18
C ASP A 620 -52.59 -62.84 23.87
N PRO A 621 -52.17 -61.71 23.26
CA PRO A 621 -52.30 -60.38 23.86
C PRO A 621 -53.67 -59.72 23.65
N PHE A 622 -54.58 -60.26 22.83
CA PHE A 622 -55.78 -59.54 22.37
C PHE A 622 -57.08 -59.88 23.13
N ARG A 623 -57.05 -59.89 24.47
CA ARG A 623 -58.28 -59.87 25.31
C ARG A 623 -58.07 -59.32 26.73
N GLY A 624 -58.57 -58.10 27.01
CA GLY A 624 -58.43 -57.51 28.36
C GLY A 624 -59.02 -56.12 28.63
N ALA A 625 -60.25 -55.81 28.21
CA ALA A 625 -61.05 -54.60 28.56
C ALA A 625 -60.44 -53.21 28.16
N GLY A 626 -61.24 -52.15 27.93
CA GLY A 626 -62.70 -51.99 27.93
C GLY A 626 -63.12 -50.71 27.19
N ASP A 627 -64.41 -50.53 26.92
CA ASP A 627 -65.00 -49.47 26.08
C ASP A 627 -65.09 -48.11 26.81
N PRO A 628 -64.65 -46.97 26.21
CA PRO A 628 -64.79 -45.63 26.76
C PRO A 628 -65.92 -44.77 26.17
N PHE A 629 -66.85 -45.30 25.34
CA PHE A 629 -67.96 -44.53 24.76
C PHE A 629 -69.35 -44.89 25.34
N SER A 630 -69.59 -44.50 26.59
CA SER A 630 -70.93 -44.46 27.19
C SER A 630 -71.09 -43.22 28.08
N ASP A 631 -72.05 -42.35 27.75
CA ASP A 631 -72.31 -41.08 28.45
C ASP A 631 -72.88 -41.27 29.86
N ASP A 632 -72.47 -40.41 30.81
CA ASP A 632 -73.41 -39.57 31.57
C ASP A 632 -72.68 -38.46 32.37
N GLY A 633 -73.23 -37.23 32.38
CA GLY A 633 -72.81 -36.14 33.28
C GLY A 633 -71.72 -35.18 32.77
N GLY A 634 -72.04 -34.30 31.82
CA GLY A 634 -71.09 -33.34 31.24
C GLY A 634 -70.96 -31.98 31.95
N PHE A 635 -69.89 -31.24 31.60
CA PHE A 635 -69.80 -29.79 31.72
C PHE A 635 -69.06 -29.20 30.51
N ASP A 636 -69.42 -27.99 30.09
CA ASP A 636 -69.14 -27.43 28.76
C ASP A 636 -68.04 -26.34 28.78
N PRO A 637 -66.99 -26.42 27.93
CA PRO A 637 -65.96 -25.40 27.82
C PRO A 637 -66.29 -24.21 26.88
N PHE A 638 -67.41 -24.22 26.14
CA PHE A 638 -67.77 -23.15 25.18
C PHE A 638 -69.16 -22.52 25.37
N GLY A 639 -69.70 -22.57 26.59
CA GLY A 639 -70.91 -21.87 27.03
C GLY A 639 -70.64 -20.44 27.51
N ASN A 640 -71.23 -19.44 26.85
CA ASN A 640 -70.90 -18.01 27.05
C ASN A 640 -71.88 -17.29 28.00
N THR A 641 -71.41 -16.47 28.97
CA THR A 641 -72.02 -15.15 29.27
C THR A 641 -71.26 -14.19 30.24
N LYS A 642 -71.07 -12.94 29.77
CA LYS A 642 -71.24 -11.63 30.48
C LYS A 642 -70.24 -11.12 31.57
N LYS A 643 -69.48 -10.08 31.14
CA LYS A 643 -69.13 -8.81 31.84
C LYS A 643 -68.10 -8.90 33.00
N THR A 644 -67.21 -7.92 33.21
CA THR A 644 -67.20 -6.48 32.85
C THR A 644 -65.85 -5.95 32.32
N ASN A 645 -65.89 -4.99 31.37
CA ASN A 645 -64.87 -3.98 30.98
C ASN A 645 -63.46 -4.52 30.56
N GLY A 646 -62.84 -4.20 29.42
CA GLY A 646 -62.92 -3.06 28.47
C GLY A 646 -61.59 -2.28 28.52
N THR A 647 -60.82 -2.00 27.46
CA THR A 647 -61.16 -1.63 26.06
C THR A 647 -60.14 -2.12 24.98
N ASN A 648 -60.29 -1.66 23.72
CA ASN A 648 -59.71 -2.14 22.44
C ASN A 648 -58.23 -1.69 22.17
N SER A 649 -57.49 -2.02 21.10
CA SER A 649 -57.86 -2.15 19.65
C SER A 649 -56.78 -2.76 18.72
N PHE A 650 -57.19 -3.01 17.45
CA PHE A 650 -56.45 -3.49 16.24
C PHE A 650 -56.07 -4.99 16.17
N GLY A 651 -56.11 -5.67 15.00
CA GLY A 651 -56.62 -5.26 13.68
C GLY A 651 -56.48 -6.37 12.60
N SER A 652 -57.55 -6.68 11.87
CA SER A 652 -57.72 -7.84 10.95
C SER A 652 -56.89 -7.81 9.65
N PHE A 653 -56.59 -9.01 9.11
CA PHE A 653 -56.67 -9.32 7.67
C PHE A 653 -57.26 -10.73 7.45
N ASP A 654 -57.86 -10.99 6.27
CA ASP A 654 -58.60 -12.21 5.93
C ASP A 654 -58.52 -12.51 4.40
N ARG A 655 -58.64 -13.80 4.04
CA ARG A 655 -58.82 -14.43 2.70
C ARG A 655 -57.62 -14.67 1.76
N ASP A 656 -57.56 -15.93 1.30
CA ASP A 656 -56.86 -16.48 0.13
C ASP A 656 -57.71 -16.34 -1.16
N PRO A 657 -57.09 -16.19 -2.36
CA PRO A 657 -57.78 -16.42 -3.62
C PRO A 657 -56.99 -17.17 -4.74
N PHE A 658 -56.25 -18.27 -4.49
CA PHE A 658 -55.61 -19.07 -5.57
C PHE A 658 -55.72 -20.61 -5.47
N GLY A 659 -56.94 -21.14 -5.33
CA GLY A 659 -57.24 -22.54 -5.61
C GLY A 659 -57.84 -22.79 -7.00
N GLN A 660 -57.13 -23.49 -7.91
CA GLN A 660 -57.73 -24.08 -9.12
C GLN A 660 -57.16 -25.47 -9.49
N THR A 661 -57.97 -26.49 -9.24
CA THR A 661 -58.21 -27.71 -10.06
C THR A 661 -57.03 -28.49 -10.67
N ASP A 662 -56.77 -29.65 -10.08
CA ASP A 662 -56.22 -30.84 -10.75
C ASP A 662 -57.33 -31.56 -11.59
N PRO A 663 -57.12 -31.83 -12.89
CA PRO A 663 -57.99 -32.69 -13.70
C PRO A 663 -57.47 -34.14 -13.74
N PHE A 664 -58.04 -35.00 -12.89
CA PHE A 664 -57.61 -36.39 -12.70
C PHE A 664 -57.43 -37.23 -13.97
N THR A 665 -56.38 -38.03 -13.91
CA THR A 665 -56.11 -39.22 -14.74
C THR A 665 -57.25 -40.25 -14.72
N SER A 666 -57.57 -40.85 -15.88
CA SER A 666 -57.70 -42.32 -16.05
C SER A 666 -58.13 -42.77 -17.47
N SER A 667 -57.51 -43.86 -17.94
CA SER A 667 -58.00 -44.94 -18.86
C SER A 667 -58.96 -44.59 -20.05
N SER A 668 -58.75 -45.08 -21.29
CA SER A 668 -58.53 -46.49 -21.68
C SER A 668 -58.41 -46.68 -23.22
N ALA A 669 -57.90 -47.85 -23.65
CA ALA A 669 -58.09 -48.53 -24.95
C ALA A 669 -57.55 -47.89 -26.28
N GLY A 670 -57.18 -48.75 -27.25
CA GLY A 670 -56.83 -48.37 -28.63
C GLY A 670 -55.71 -49.21 -29.28
N GLN A 671 -56.06 -50.23 -30.08
CA GLN A 671 -55.13 -51.19 -30.68
C GLN A 671 -54.43 -50.74 -32.00
N SER A 672 -53.47 -51.57 -32.43
CA SER A 672 -52.87 -51.72 -33.78
C SER A 672 -51.83 -50.66 -34.19
N ASN A 673 -50.58 -51.00 -34.52
CA ASN A 673 -49.97 -52.05 -35.39
C ASN A 673 -49.84 -51.65 -36.86
N ASN A 674 -48.60 -51.48 -37.32
CA ASN A 674 -48.18 -51.75 -38.69
C ASN A 674 -46.75 -52.35 -38.69
N PHE A 675 -46.68 -53.67 -38.84
CA PHE A 675 -45.55 -54.36 -39.48
C PHE A 675 -45.58 -53.98 -40.98
N ALA A 676 -44.50 -54.04 -41.77
CA ALA A 676 -43.06 -54.21 -41.53
C ALA A 676 -42.33 -53.88 -42.87
N ASP A 677 -41.00 -53.93 -42.91
CA ASP A 677 -40.34 -54.89 -43.84
C ASP A 677 -38.90 -55.21 -43.40
N PHE A 678 -38.30 -56.24 -44.01
CA PHE A 678 -37.12 -56.94 -43.50
C PHE A 678 -35.76 -56.48 -44.08
N ALA A 679 -34.78 -56.56 -43.17
CA ALA A 679 -33.33 -56.62 -43.32
C ALA A 679 -32.69 -56.81 -44.72
N LYS A 680 -31.56 -56.11 -44.92
CA LYS A 680 -30.43 -56.57 -45.73
C LYS A 680 -29.09 -56.05 -45.17
N PHE A 681 -28.06 -56.88 -45.38
CA PHE A 681 -26.60 -56.67 -45.30
C PHE A 681 -26.08 -55.21 -45.25
N SER A 682 -24.93 -54.88 -44.64
CA SER A 682 -24.02 -55.55 -43.67
C SER A 682 -22.82 -54.62 -43.42
N ALA A 683 -22.08 -54.80 -42.32
CA ALA A 683 -20.67 -54.40 -42.17
C ALA A 683 -20.28 -52.92 -42.48
N PHE A 684 -20.59 -51.97 -41.58
CA PHE A 684 -19.77 -50.76 -41.36
C PHE A 684 -19.83 -50.22 -39.91
N GLY A 685 -19.93 -51.12 -38.92
CA GLY A 685 -20.28 -50.77 -37.52
C GLY A 685 -19.16 -50.81 -36.47
N LYS A 686 -17.92 -51.18 -36.79
CA LYS A 686 -16.85 -51.47 -35.78
C LYS A 686 -15.80 -50.37 -35.57
N MET A 687 -16.00 -49.16 -36.08
CA MET A 687 -14.99 -48.07 -35.98
C MET A 687 -15.44 -46.82 -35.20
N LYS A 688 -16.72 -46.70 -34.84
CA LYS A 688 -17.21 -45.58 -33.98
C LYS A 688 -17.29 -45.94 -32.49
N THR A 689 -17.63 -47.19 -32.16
CA THR A 689 -17.82 -47.64 -30.77
C THR A 689 -16.53 -47.60 -29.95
N LEU A 690 -15.39 -47.90 -30.57
CA LEU A 690 -14.09 -47.86 -29.89
C LEU A 690 -13.69 -46.41 -29.55
N PHE A 691 -13.98 -45.45 -30.45
CA PHE A 691 -13.65 -44.04 -30.27
C PHE A 691 -14.45 -43.40 -29.12
N PHE A 692 -15.73 -43.75 -28.98
CA PHE A 692 -16.56 -43.28 -27.86
C PHE A 692 -16.12 -43.86 -26.51
N PHE A 693 -15.72 -45.14 -26.43
CA PHE A 693 -15.20 -45.70 -25.19
C PHE A 693 -13.83 -45.12 -24.82
N THR A 694 -12.94 -44.81 -25.77
CA THR A 694 -11.69 -44.09 -25.46
C THR A 694 -11.95 -42.64 -25.01
N LEU A 695 -12.94 -41.94 -25.57
CA LEU A 695 -13.29 -40.59 -25.12
C LEU A 695 -13.89 -40.60 -23.72
N ALA A 696 -14.79 -41.55 -23.42
CA ALA A 696 -15.36 -41.72 -22.09
C ALA A 696 -14.30 -42.09 -21.04
N PHE A 697 -13.31 -42.93 -21.39
CA PHE A 697 -12.25 -43.32 -20.45
C PHE A 697 -11.20 -42.21 -20.25
N LEU A 698 -10.94 -41.33 -21.23
CA LEU A 698 -10.16 -40.11 -21.00
C LEU A 698 -10.94 -39.12 -20.11
N ALA A 699 -12.23 -38.93 -20.34
CA ALA A 699 -13.07 -38.04 -19.54
C ALA A 699 -13.26 -38.52 -18.09
N ALA A 700 -13.18 -39.84 -17.84
CA ALA A 700 -13.33 -40.44 -16.51
C ALA A 700 -12.03 -40.49 -15.67
N VAL A 701 -10.89 -40.05 -16.20
CA VAL A 701 -9.60 -40.00 -15.47
C VAL A 701 -9.22 -38.56 -15.09
N THR A 702 -9.84 -37.54 -15.69
CA THR A 702 -9.73 -36.15 -15.25
C THR A 702 -10.87 -35.77 -14.30
N PHE A 703 -10.69 -35.98 -13.00
CA PHE A 703 -11.34 -35.13 -12.01
C PHE A 703 -10.73 -33.72 -12.15
N VAL A 704 -11.32 -32.90 -13.02
CA VAL A 704 -11.02 -31.48 -13.11
C VAL A 704 -11.65 -30.81 -11.90
N TYR A 705 -10.88 -30.71 -10.82
CA TYR A 705 -11.23 -29.86 -9.68
C TYR A 705 -11.39 -28.42 -10.19
N CYS A 706 -12.45 -27.73 -9.77
CA CYS A 706 -12.82 -26.44 -10.35
C CYS A 706 -11.72 -25.38 -10.13
N THR A 707 -11.01 -25.05 -11.20
CA THR A 707 -10.05 -23.94 -11.27
C THR A 707 -10.64 -22.85 -12.17
N ASP A 708 -11.76 -22.27 -11.73
CA ASP A 708 -12.52 -21.30 -12.51
C ASP A 708 -11.99 -19.87 -12.36
N GLU A 709 -12.15 -19.09 -13.42
CA GLU A 709 -11.88 -17.65 -13.45
C GLU A 709 -12.90 -16.93 -12.57
N ILE A 710 -12.45 -16.16 -11.58
CA ILE A 710 -13.33 -15.38 -10.72
C ILE A 710 -13.87 -14.23 -11.59
N LYS A 711 -15.14 -14.32 -12.02
CA LYS A 711 -15.75 -13.34 -12.93
C LYS A 711 -16.36 -12.13 -12.23
N SER A 712 -16.60 -12.23 -10.93
CA SER A 712 -17.09 -11.18 -10.07
C SER A 712 -16.78 -11.56 -8.63
N LEU A 713 -16.20 -10.63 -7.87
CA LEU A 713 -15.79 -10.82 -6.50
C LEU A 713 -16.58 -9.83 -5.63
N PRO A 714 -17.36 -10.29 -4.62
CA PRO A 714 -18.21 -9.41 -3.83
C PRO A 714 -17.45 -8.26 -3.17
N GLY A 715 -18.08 -7.08 -3.09
CA GLY A 715 -17.54 -5.95 -2.36
C GLY A 715 -16.43 -5.15 -3.05
N VAL A 716 -15.88 -5.61 -4.17
CA VAL A 716 -14.85 -4.85 -4.91
C VAL A 716 -15.44 -3.54 -5.44
N THR A 717 -14.82 -2.41 -5.08
CA THR A 717 -15.31 -1.06 -5.42
C THR A 717 -14.71 -0.46 -6.69
N PHE A 718 -13.84 -1.21 -7.39
CA PHE A 718 -13.08 -0.77 -8.56
C PHE A 718 -13.17 -1.76 -9.74
N ASP A 719 -12.72 -1.32 -10.92
CA ASP A 719 -12.79 -2.09 -12.17
C ASP A 719 -11.58 -3.03 -12.32
N VAL A 720 -11.80 -4.34 -12.15
CA VAL A 720 -10.75 -5.37 -12.14
C VAL A 720 -10.32 -5.71 -13.57
N LYS A 721 -9.17 -5.17 -13.98
CA LYS A 721 -8.65 -5.23 -15.37
C LYS A 721 -7.66 -6.37 -15.64
N PHE A 722 -7.42 -7.23 -14.65
CA PHE A 722 -6.54 -8.39 -14.71
C PHE A 722 -7.33 -9.64 -14.37
N LYS A 723 -6.90 -10.81 -14.88
CA LYS A 723 -7.58 -12.07 -14.55
C LYS A 723 -7.16 -12.58 -13.18
N HIS A 724 -8.07 -13.29 -12.52
CA HIS A 724 -7.78 -13.99 -11.29
C HIS A 724 -8.58 -15.29 -11.18
N TYR A 725 -7.99 -16.26 -10.48
CA TYR A 725 -8.45 -17.64 -10.40
C TYR A 725 -8.33 -18.13 -8.97
N SER A 726 -9.25 -18.98 -8.53
CA SER A 726 -9.15 -19.65 -7.23
C SER A 726 -9.66 -21.08 -7.31
N GLY A 727 -9.06 -21.97 -6.51
CA GLY A 727 -9.31 -23.40 -6.55
C GLY A 727 -8.27 -24.15 -5.72
N PHE A 728 -8.07 -25.44 -6.01
CA PHE A 728 -7.25 -26.34 -5.20
C PHE A 728 -6.27 -27.17 -6.03
N PHE A 729 -5.05 -27.34 -5.52
CA PHE A 729 -4.06 -28.29 -6.02
C PHE A 729 -4.03 -29.55 -5.13
N LYS A 730 -4.16 -30.74 -5.74
CA LYS A 730 -4.08 -32.02 -5.02
C LYS A 730 -2.62 -32.45 -4.87
N VAL A 731 -2.01 -32.15 -3.72
CA VAL A 731 -0.55 -32.27 -3.50
C VAL A 731 -0.08 -33.67 -3.06
N SER A 732 -0.98 -34.45 -2.45
CA SER A 732 -0.79 -35.86 -2.11
C SER A 732 -2.11 -36.63 -2.25
N ASP A 733 -2.19 -37.88 -1.80
CA ASP A 733 -3.40 -38.69 -1.96
C ASP A 733 -4.63 -38.09 -1.26
N ASN A 734 -4.43 -37.39 -0.14
CA ASN A 734 -5.50 -36.82 0.69
C ASN A 734 -5.42 -35.30 0.89
N HIS A 735 -4.27 -34.64 0.63
CA HIS A 735 -4.12 -33.20 0.87
C HIS A 735 -4.43 -32.34 -0.36
N PHE A 736 -5.13 -31.25 -0.13
CA PHE A 736 -5.54 -30.25 -1.12
C PHE A 736 -5.13 -28.86 -0.63
N LEU A 737 -4.25 -28.18 -1.37
CA LEU A 737 -3.85 -26.81 -1.07
C LEU A 737 -4.69 -25.83 -1.89
N HIS A 738 -5.39 -24.93 -1.22
CA HIS A 738 -6.06 -23.80 -1.83
C HIS A 738 -5.03 -22.82 -2.41
N TYR A 739 -5.41 -22.20 -3.52
CA TYR A 739 -4.67 -21.09 -4.09
C TYR A 739 -5.59 -19.97 -4.59
N TRP A 740 -5.03 -18.78 -4.62
CA TRP A 740 -5.57 -17.65 -5.37
C TRP A 740 -4.46 -17.10 -6.26
N PHE A 741 -4.69 -17.11 -7.56
CA PHE A 741 -3.76 -16.62 -8.58
C PHE A 741 -4.29 -15.30 -9.15
N VAL A 742 -3.45 -14.27 -9.23
CA VAL A 742 -3.72 -13.00 -9.92
C VAL A 742 -2.71 -12.79 -11.05
N GLU A 743 -3.20 -12.49 -12.25
CA GLU A 743 -2.35 -12.13 -13.39
C GLU A 743 -1.79 -10.70 -13.25
N SER A 744 -0.71 -10.42 -13.98
CA SER A 744 -0.10 -9.09 -14.04
C SER A 744 -1.04 -8.08 -14.71
N GLN A 745 -1.12 -6.88 -14.13
CA GLN A 745 -1.87 -5.75 -14.69
C GLN A 745 -1.19 -5.11 -15.92
N ASN A 746 0.07 -5.48 -16.21
CA ASN A 746 0.89 -4.90 -17.28
C ASN A 746 0.94 -5.81 -18.52
N ASP A 747 1.67 -6.94 -18.46
CA ASP A 747 1.83 -7.89 -19.58
C ASP A 747 1.96 -9.32 -19.02
N ALA A 748 0.84 -9.91 -18.61
CA ALA A 748 0.80 -11.26 -18.01
C ALA A 748 1.41 -12.38 -18.90
N VAL A 749 1.65 -12.13 -20.18
CA VAL A 749 2.30 -13.07 -21.12
C VAL A 749 3.83 -13.01 -21.03
N LYS A 750 4.42 -11.95 -20.46
CA LYS A 750 5.89 -11.75 -20.37
C LYS A 750 6.39 -11.45 -18.96
N ASP A 751 5.56 -10.85 -18.12
CA ASP A 751 5.97 -10.40 -16.80
C ASP A 751 6.33 -11.58 -15.87
N PRO A 752 7.22 -11.36 -14.88
CA PRO A 752 7.64 -12.38 -13.93
C PRO A 752 6.49 -13.08 -13.18
N LEU A 753 6.74 -14.31 -12.74
CA LEU A 753 5.82 -15.08 -11.89
C LEU A 753 6.37 -15.15 -10.46
N ILE A 754 5.53 -14.87 -9.47
CA ILE A 754 5.86 -14.98 -8.04
C ILE A 754 4.96 -16.05 -7.42
N PHE A 755 5.53 -16.99 -6.68
CA PHE A 755 4.81 -17.79 -5.69
C PHE A 755 5.02 -17.16 -4.31
N TRP A 756 3.96 -16.93 -3.55
CA TRP A 756 3.99 -16.30 -2.22
C TRP A 756 3.48 -17.23 -1.13
N PHE A 757 4.20 -17.24 0.00
CA PHE A 757 3.92 -18.04 1.19
C PHE A 757 4.04 -17.19 2.49
N ASN A 758 2.94 -16.96 3.20
CA ASN A 758 3.00 -16.46 4.60
C ASN A 758 3.50 -17.59 5.54
N GLY A 759 3.72 -17.24 6.81
CA GLY A 759 4.45 -18.09 7.78
C GLY A 759 3.58 -18.84 8.80
N GLY A 760 3.72 -18.45 10.07
CA GLY A 760 3.13 -19.15 11.23
C GLY A 760 4.16 -19.93 12.06
N PRO A 761 4.32 -21.26 11.91
CA PRO A 761 3.84 -22.09 10.80
C PRO A 761 2.34 -22.37 10.86
N GLY A 762 1.64 -22.19 9.73
CA GLY A 762 0.19 -22.43 9.63
C GLY A 762 -0.66 -21.21 9.30
N CYS A 763 -0.06 -20.11 8.83
CA CYS A 763 -0.77 -18.90 8.42
C CYS A 763 -1.07 -18.87 6.90
N SER A 764 -2.22 -18.32 6.54
CA SER A 764 -2.73 -18.22 5.18
C SER A 764 -1.94 -17.22 4.35
N SER A 765 -1.62 -17.60 3.11
CA SER A 765 -1.04 -16.69 2.12
C SER A 765 -2.04 -15.68 1.54
N LEU A 766 -3.33 -15.78 1.89
CA LEU A 766 -4.35 -14.79 1.52
C LEU A 766 -4.35 -13.59 2.47
N ASP A 767 -3.71 -13.69 3.64
CA ASP A 767 -3.34 -12.53 4.46
C ASP A 767 -2.46 -11.58 3.63
N GLY A 768 -1.37 -12.09 3.05
CA GLY A 768 -0.54 -11.32 2.12
C GLY A 768 -1.28 -10.76 0.90
N LEU A 769 -2.33 -11.44 0.43
CA LEU A 769 -3.17 -10.99 -0.68
C LEU A 769 -4.06 -9.80 -0.29
N LEU A 770 -4.63 -9.80 0.93
CA LEU A 770 -5.70 -8.88 1.35
C LEU A 770 -5.23 -7.76 2.29
N ASN A 771 -4.11 -7.97 2.99
CA ASN A 771 -3.53 -7.05 3.98
C ASN A 771 -2.19 -6.45 3.53
N GLU A 772 -1.39 -7.13 2.70
CA GLU A 772 -0.01 -6.74 2.43
C GLU A 772 0.24 -6.14 1.03
N MET A 773 0.17 -6.95 -0.03
CA MET A 773 0.59 -6.53 -1.38
C MET A 773 -0.14 -7.21 -2.55
N GLY A 774 -1.28 -7.86 -2.31
CA GLY A 774 -2.22 -8.17 -3.39
C GLY A 774 -2.98 -6.92 -3.87
N PRO A 775 -3.77 -7.02 -4.94
CA PRO A 775 -4.47 -5.88 -5.55
C PRO A 775 -5.67 -5.36 -4.77
N TYR A 776 -6.06 -6.00 -3.67
CA TYR A 776 -7.20 -5.61 -2.84
C TYR A 776 -6.71 -5.25 -1.43
N GLU A 777 -7.25 -4.17 -0.88
CA GLU A 777 -7.23 -3.91 0.56
C GLU A 777 -8.68 -4.03 1.06
N VAL A 778 -8.91 -4.87 2.07
CA VAL A 778 -10.22 -4.97 2.73
C VAL A 778 -10.51 -3.68 3.51
N ASN A 779 -11.77 -3.22 3.49
CA ASN A 779 -12.20 -2.08 4.29
C ASN A 779 -12.71 -2.53 5.67
N PRO A 780 -12.63 -1.66 6.71
CA PRO A 780 -13.09 -1.98 8.08
C PRO A 780 -14.58 -2.34 8.25
N ASP A 781 -15.37 -2.38 7.17
CA ASP A 781 -16.74 -2.91 7.17
C ASP A 781 -16.79 -4.45 7.03
N GLY A 782 -15.65 -5.09 6.73
CA GLY A 782 -15.52 -6.53 6.49
C GLY A 782 -16.30 -7.04 5.28
N LYS A 783 -16.61 -6.16 4.32
CA LYS A 783 -17.55 -6.42 3.22
C LYS A 783 -17.13 -5.81 1.89
N THR A 784 -16.46 -4.66 1.89
CA THR A 784 -15.99 -3.98 0.68
C THR A 784 -14.47 -3.96 0.60
N MET A 785 -13.95 -3.82 -0.63
CA MET A 785 -12.51 -3.75 -0.89
C MET A 785 -12.17 -2.61 -1.84
N LYS A 786 -11.03 -1.98 -1.60
CA LYS A 786 -10.43 -0.91 -2.43
C LYS A 786 -9.17 -1.42 -3.15
N GLU A 787 -8.74 -0.68 -4.16
CA GLU A 787 -7.56 -0.99 -4.97
C GLU A 787 -6.27 -0.67 -4.20
N ASN A 788 -5.30 -1.59 -4.16
CA ASN A 788 -3.97 -1.35 -3.60
C ASN A 788 -3.03 -0.77 -4.67
N PRO A 789 -2.61 0.51 -4.59
CA PRO A 789 -1.75 1.14 -5.60
C PRO A 789 -0.29 0.64 -5.59
N TYR A 790 0.09 -0.18 -4.61
CA TYR A 790 1.43 -0.77 -4.45
C TYR A 790 1.43 -2.30 -4.65
N ALA A 791 0.32 -2.87 -5.14
CA ALA A 791 0.16 -4.30 -5.38
C ALA A 791 1.27 -4.86 -6.30
N TRP A 792 1.83 -6.01 -5.94
CA TRP A 792 2.93 -6.60 -6.71
C TRP A 792 2.46 -7.14 -8.07
N ASN A 793 1.16 -7.37 -8.25
CA ASN A 793 0.64 -7.74 -9.57
C ASN A 793 0.70 -6.58 -10.60
N THR A 794 1.09 -5.37 -10.21
CA THR A 794 1.37 -4.26 -11.16
C THR A 794 2.63 -4.47 -12.01
N PHE A 795 3.46 -5.48 -11.73
CA PHE A 795 4.67 -5.81 -12.50
C PHE A 795 5.03 -7.31 -12.52
N ALA A 796 4.15 -8.19 -12.04
CA ALA A 796 4.32 -9.63 -11.99
C ALA A 796 2.94 -10.31 -11.97
N SER A 797 2.87 -11.61 -12.22
CA SER A 797 1.70 -12.43 -11.85
C SER A 797 2.01 -13.15 -10.53
N VAL A 798 1.04 -13.25 -9.61
CA VAL A 798 1.30 -13.71 -8.23
C VAL A 798 0.37 -14.86 -7.85
N VAL A 799 0.95 -15.98 -7.41
CA VAL A 799 0.26 -17.18 -6.92
C VAL A 799 0.38 -17.22 -5.40
N TYR A 800 -0.73 -17.03 -4.71
CA TYR A 800 -0.83 -17.16 -3.26
C TYR A 800 -1.30 -18.58 -2.94
N ILE A 801 -0.51 -19.35 -2.17
CA ILE A 801 -0.83 -20.75 -1.85
C ILE A 801 -0.99 -20.89 -0.33
N GLU A 802 -2.17 -21.30 0.13
CA GLU A 802 -2.40 -21.59 1.55
C GLU A 802 -1.76 -22.94 1.91
N SER A 803 -0.78 -22.93 2.82
CA SER A 803 0.09 -24.09 3.06
C SER A 803 0.49 -24.15 4.54
N PRO A 804 0.56 -25.34 5.16
CA PRO A 804 0.23 -26.68 4.62
C PRO A 804 -1.30 -26.95 4.55
N ALA A 805 -1.68 -28.20 4.28
CA ALA A 805 -3.08 -28.63 4.39
C ALA A 805 -3.58 -28.47 5.84
N GLY A 806 -4.76 -27.88 6.02
CA GLY A 806 -5.30 -27.43 7.31
C GLY A 806 -5.14 -25.93 7.59
N VAL A 807 -4.60 -25.15 6.64
CA VAL A 807 -4.46 -23.68 6.71
C VAL A 807 -5.50 -22.98 5.82
N GLY A 808 -6.23 -22.00 6.35
CA GLY A 808 -7.22 -21.26 5.59
C GLY A 808 -8.33 -22.16 5.05
N TYR A 809 -8.41 -22.32 3.73
CA TYR A 809 -9.27 -23.30 3.06
C TYR A 809 -8.56 -24.61 2.70
N SER A 810 -7.23 -24.68 2.70
CA SER A 810 -6.48 -25.92 2.43
C SER A 810 -6.86 -27.01 3.41
N TYR A 811 -7.06 -28.24 2.94
CA TYR A 811 -7.65 -29.31 3.74
C TYR A 811 -7.07 -30.70 3.44
N ALA A 812 -7.24 -31.63 4.38
CA ALA A 812 -6.98 -33.05 4.22
C ALA A 812 -8.31 -33.81 4.17
N SER A 813 -8.55 -34.62 3.13
CA SER A 813 -9.84 -35.31 2.93
C SER A 813 -10.09 -36.47 3.89
N ASP A 814 -9.07 -36.93 4.61
CA ASP A 814 -9.14 -37.88 5.72
C ASP A 814 -9.13 -37.18 7.09
N GLY A 815 -9.04 -35.84 7.13
CA GLY A 815 -8.91 -35.04 8.34
C GLY A 815 -7.51 -35.03 8.98
N ASN A 816 -6.52 -35.72 8.40
CA ASN A 816 -5.17 -35.79 8.96
C ASN A 816 -4.30 -34.63 8.47
N THR A 817 -4.13 -33.59 9.28
CA THR A 817 -3.27 -32.43 8.95
C THR A 817 -1.85 -32.53 9.54
N THR A 818 -1.39 -33.73 9.91
CA THR A 818 -0.08 -33.91 10.58
C THR A 818 1.04 -33.68 9.57
N THR A 819 1.91 -32.69 9.82
CA THR A 819 2.93 -32.26 8.85
C THR A 819 4.20 -31.71 9.51
N ASN A 820 5.24 -31.51 8.71
CA ASN A 820 6.58 -31.09 9.08
C ASN A 820 7.25 -30.33 7.91
N ASP A 821 8.50 -29.90 8.10
CA ASP A 821 9.24 -29.13 7.08
C ASP A 821 9.44 -29.90 5.77
N ASP A 822 9.78 -31.18 5.83
CA ASP A 822 10.02 -31.99 4.64
C ASP A 822 8.74 -32.27 3.85
N LEU A 823 7.63 -32.58 4.53
CA LEU A 823 6.34 -32.82 3.89
C LEU A 823 5.78 -31.53 3.31
N THR A 824 5.79 -30.42 4.07
CA THR A 824 5.33 -29.11 3.57
C THR A 824 6.16 -28.64 2.38
N SER A 825 7.48 -28.83 2.42
CA SER A 825 8.37 -28.58 1.28
C SER A 825 8.07 -29.46 0.06
N TYR A 826 7.76 -30.75 0.27
CA TYR A 826 7.40 -31.69 -0.79
C TYR A 826 6.06 -31.34 -1.43
N GLU A 827 5.04 -31.08 -0.62
CA GLU A 827 3.68 -30.78 -1.07
C GLU A 827 3.61 -29.43 -1.79
N ASN A 828 4.29 -28.40 -1.30
CA ASN A 828 4.43 -27.13 -2.03
C ASN A 828 5.17 -27.31 -3.37
N TYR A 829 6.11 -28.25 -3.48
CA TYR A 829 6.72 -28.57 -4.78
C TYR A 829 5.73 -29.26 -5.72
N GLN A 830 4.82 -30.11 -5.22
CA GLN A 830 3.72 -30.64 -6.04
C GLN A 830 2.71 -29.53 -6.41
N ALA A 831 2.43 -28.56 -5.55
CA ALA A 831 1.56 -27.42 -5.86
C ALA A 831 2.16 -26.55 -6.98
N VAL A 832 3.44 -26.20 -6.90
CA VAL A 832 4.17 -25.51 -7.99
C VAL A 832 4.11 -26.31 -9.29
N LYS A 833 4.27 -27.64 -9.23
CA LYS A 833 4.12 -28.51 -10.41
C LYS A 833 2.70 -28.52 -10.96
N GLN A 834 1.67 -28.54 -10.13
CA GLN A 834 0.28 -28.48 -10.59
C GLN A 834 -0.07 -27.12 -11.18
N PHE A 835 0.39 -26.01 -10.59
CA PHE A 835 0.25 -24.68 -11.20
C PHE A 835 0.78 -24.67 -12.64
N PHE A 836 1.99 -25.16 -12.89
CA PHE A 836 2.57 -25.21 -14.24
C PHE A 836 1.96 -26.27 -15.18
N ASN A 837 1.10 -27.16 -14.67
CA ASN A 837 0.31 -28.08 -15.49
C ASN A 837 -1.07 -27.48 -15.84
N THR A 838 -1.70 -26.74 -14.91
CA THR A 838 -2.97 -26.01 -15.13
C THR A 838 -2.76 -24.75 -15.98
N TYR A 839 -1.65 -24.04 -15.76
CA TYR A 839 -1.29 -22.78 -16.42
C TYR A 839 0.02 -22.91 -17.22
N PRO A 840 0.09 -23.80 -18.24
CA PRO A 840 1.34 -24.13 -18.93
C PRO A 840 1.97 -22.97 -19.71
N SER A 841 1.18 -21.93 -20.04
CA SER A 841 1.67 -20.67 -20.61
C SER A 841 2.73 -19.98 -19.75
N PHE A 842 2.62 -20.09 -18.42
CA PHE A 842 3.52 -19.43 -17.47
C PHE A 842 4.87 -20.14 -17.28
N ARG A 843 5.06 -21.34 -17.87
CA ARG A 843 6.25 -22.19 -17.61
C ARG A 843 7.58 -21.55 -18.00
N ASN A 844 7.55 -20.62 -18.96
CA ASN A 844 8.71 -19.88 -19.42
C ASN A 844 8.94 -18.55 -18.68
N HIS A 845 8.02 -18.12 -17.81
CA HIS A 845 8.11 -16.83 -17.11
C HIS A 845 9.23 -16.85 -16.07
N SER A 846 9.89 -15.70 -15.87
CA SER A 846 10.93 -15.57 -14.85
C SER A 846 10.32 -15.79 -13.47
N THR A 847 10.55 -16.96 -12.90
CA THR A 847 9.84 -17.46 -11.72
C THR A 847 10.62 -17.15 -10.44
N PHE A 848 9.91 -16.71 -9.41
CA PHE A 848 10.44 -16.38 -8.09
C PHE A 848 9.62 -17.07 -7.01
N ILE A 849 10.31 -17.57 -5.97
CA ILE A 849 9.66 -18.14 -4.78
C ILE A 849 9.88 -17.16 -3.63
N MET A 850 8.80 -16.64 -3.04
CA MET A 850 8.84 -15.57 -2.04
C MET A 850 7.95 -15.90 -0.84
N GLY A 851 8.22 -15.25 0.29
CA GLY A 851 7.40 -15.42 1.49
C GLY A 851 7.97 -14.69 2.71
N GLU A 852 7.22 -14.74 3.80
CA GLU A 852 7.50 -14.00 5.03
C GLU A 852 7.49 -14.88 6.28
N SER A 853 8.18 -14.46 7.34
CA SER A 853 8.10 -15.07 8.68
C SER A 853 8.61 -16.53 8.66
N TYR A 854 7.80 -17.52 9.08
CA TYR A 854 8.11 -18.95 8.91
C TYR A 854 8.16 -19.40 7.43
N GLY A 855 7.69 -18.58 6.49
CA GLY A 855 8.05 -18.67 5.07
C GLY A 855 9.56 -18.64 4.85
N GLY A 856 10.32 -18.09 5.80
CA GLY A 856 11.77 -18.21 5.93
C GLY A 856 12.30 -19.64 6.06
N VAL A 857 11.47 -20.63 6.41
CA VAL A 857 11.76 -22.07 6.36
C VAL A 857 11.13 -22.74 5.14
N TYR A 858 9.88 -22.41 4.81
CA TYR A 858 9.17 -22.97 3.65
C TYR A 858 9.89 -22.66 2.32
N VAL A 859 10.29 -21.40 2.10
CA VAL A 859 10.82 -20.93 0.83
C VAL A 859 12.24 -21.47 0.55
N PRO A 860 13.21 -21.52 1.49
CA PRO A 860 14.51 -22.14 1.22
C PRO A 860 14.40 -23.66 0.99
N THR A 861 13.58 -24.37 1.77
CA THR A 861 13.41 -25.83 1.59
C THR A 861 12.73 -26.13 0.25
N LEU A 862 11.64 -25.43 -0.10
CA LEU A 862 10.98 -25.51 -1.41
C LEU A 862 11.92 -25.14 -2.57
N THR A 863 12.62 -24.01 -2.48
CA THR A 863 13.50 -23.54 -3.57
C THR A 863 14.68 -24.50 -3.78
N ALA A 864 15.24 -25.07 -2.71
CA ALA A 864 16.25 -26.11 -2.80
C ALA A 864 15.72 -27.40 -3.46
N ARG A 865 14.48 -27.80 -3.14
CA ARG A 865 13.79 -28.96 -3.76
C ARG A 865 13.48 -28.73 -5.24
N ILE A 866 13.09 -27.51 -5.62
CA ILE A 866 12.93 -27.11 -7.02
C ILE A 866 14.28 -27.15 -7.74
N VAL A 867 15.37 -26.69 -7.12
CA VAL A 867 16.73 -26.75 -7.69
C VAL A 867 17.17 -28.19 -7.97
N ASP A 868 16.89 -29.14 -7.06
CA ASP A 868 17.12 -30.57 -7.34
C ASP A 868 16.23 -31.08 -8.48
N GLY A 869 14.96 -30.70 -8.46
CA GLY A 869 13.93 -31.14 -9.41
C GLY A 869 14.03 -30.55 -10.83
N GLN A 870 14.99 -29.65 -11.12
CA GLN A 870 15.14 -29.03 -12.45
C GLN A 870 15.41 -30.04 -13.57
N SER A 871 15.95 -31.23 -13.28
CA SER A 871 16.12 -32.31 -14.27
C SER A 871 14.79 -32.92 -14.71
N ASP A 872 13.85 -33.05 -13.78
CA ASP A 872 12.63 -33.83 -13.94
C ASP A 872 11.43 -32.94 -14.31
N PHE A 873 11.42 -31.71 -13.79
CA PHE A 873 10.39 -30.72 -14.02
C PHE A 873 11.01 -29.32 -14.19
N PRO A 874 11.67 -29.05 -15.33
CA PRO A 874 12.34 -27.77 -15.55
C PRO A 874 11.35 -26.59 -15.53
N ILE A 875 11.73 -25.52 -14.83
CA ILE A 875 11.04 -24.22 -14.78
C ILE A 875 12.06 -23.07 -14.78
N ASN A 876 11.67 -21.91 -15.30
CA ASN A 876 12.55 -20.74 -15.42
C ASN A 876 12.77 -19.98 -14.08
N LEU A 877 13.30 -20.66 -13.06
CA LEU A 877 13.59 -20.12 -11.73
C LEU A 877 14.72 -19.06 -11.79
N ARG A 878 14.47 -17.85 -11.25
CA ARG A 878 15.39 -16.70 -11.31
C ARG A 878 15.76 -16.08 -9.96
N GLY A 879 15.02 -16.39 -8.90
CA GLY A 879 15.37 -15.95 -7.56
C GLY A 879 14.41 -16.41 -6.47
N MET A 880 14.76 -16.04 -5.25
CA MET A 880 13.88 -16.10 -4.09
C MET A 880 14.02 -14.84 -3.23
N ALA A 881 12.98 -14.47 -2.50
CA ALA A 881 13.01 -13.37 -1.54
C ALA A 881 12.36 -13.77 -0.21
N LEU A 882 13.00 -13.44 0.91
CA LEU A 882 12.43 -13.60 2.25
C LEU A 882 12.18 -12.23 2.87
N GLY A 883 10.94 -11.95 3.22
CA GLY A 883 10.58 -10.89 4.17
C GLY A 883 10.70 -11.41 5.60
N ASN A 884 11.31 -10.63 6.48
CA ASN A 884 11.35 -10.86 7.93
C ASN A 884 11.48 -12.35 8.33
N GLY A 885 12.40 -13.04 7.66
CA GLY A 885 12.38 -14.50 7.58
C GLY A 885 12.99 -15.16 8.81
N TYR A 886 12.32 -16.18 9.35
CA TYR A 886 12.84 -17.08 10.37
C TYR A 886 13.90 -18.01 9.77
N VAL A 887 15.14 -17.49 9.63
CA VAL A 887 16.23 -18.18 8.93
C VAL A 887 17.17 -18.96 9.85
N ASN A 888 17.23 -18.63 11.14
CA ASN A 888 18.06 -19.34 12.11
C ASN A 888 17.52 -19.16 13.55
N GLU A 889 17.05 -20.26 14.13
CA GLU A 889 16.42 -20.33 15.46
C GLU A 889 17.31 -19.79 16.57
N LYS A 890 18.61 -20.15 16.53
CA LYS A 890 19.59 -19.73 17.52
C LYS A 890 19.83 -18.22 17.46
N LEU A 891 20.00 -17.69 16.25
CA LEU A 891 20.21 -16.26 16.05
C LEU A 891 18.96 -15.45 16.42
N ASN A 892 17.74 -15.96 16.23
CA ASN A 892 16.54 -15.23 16.65
C ASN A 892 16.56 -14.96 18.17
N ILE A 893 16.81 -15.98 18.99
CA ILE A 893 16.84 -15.84 20.46
C ILE A 893 17.95 -14.89 20.91
N ASP A 894 19.19 -15.08 20.43
CA ASP A 894 20.32 -14.22 20.79
C ASP A 894 20.08 -12.76 20.37
N THR A 895 19.63 -12.54 19.13
CA THR A 895 19.44 -11.19 18.61
C THR A 895 18.20 -10.49 19.19
N SER A 896 17.16 -11.21 19.58
CA SER A 896 16.01 -10.61 20.30
C SER A 896 16.42 -10.02 21.65
N VAL A 897 17.33 -10.65 22.41
CA VAL A 897 17.85 -10.07 23.66
C VAL A 897 18.67 -8.80 23.38
N ARG A 898 19.54 -8.83 22.38
CA ARG A 898 20.33 -7.66 21.95
C ARG A 898 19.44 -6.53 21.40
N PHE A 899 18.35 -6.89 20.72
CA PHE A 899 17.34 -5.96 20.20
C PHE A 899 16.59 -5.29 21.36
N ALA A 900 16.19 -6.05 22.38
CA ALA A 900 15.52 -5.52 23.57
C ALA A 900 16.36 -4.45 24.27
N TYR A 901 17.66 -4.69 24.45
CA TYR A 901 18.58 -3.69 24.99
C TYR A 901 18.75 -2.47 24.07
N GLY A 902 19.04 -2.71 22.78
CA GLY A 902 19.25 -1.64 21.79
C GLY A 902 18.06 -0.72 21.56
N HIS A 903 16.84 -1.13 21.96
CA HIS A 903 15.61 -0.33 21.87
C HIS A 903 15.05 0.07 23.25
N GLY A 904 15.80 -0.11 24.34
CA GLY A 904 15.43 0.38 25.68
C GLY A 904 14.33 -0.41 26.40
N LEU A 905 14.13 -1.67 26.04
CA LEU A 905 13.10 -2.55 26.62
C LEU A 905 13.57 -3.33 27.86
N ILE A 906 14.88 -3.33 28.12
CA ILE A 906 15.49 -3.88 29.34
C ILE A 906 16.44 -2.83 29.93
N ASP A 907 16.62 -2.84 31.25
CA ASP A 907 17.46 -1.85 31.92
C ASP A 907 18.96 -2.21 31.91
N GLU A 908 19.76 -1.18 32.21
CA GLU A 908 21.22 -1.26 32.36
C GLU A 908 21.65 -2.33 33.37
N LYS A 909 20.82 -2.64 34.38
CA LYS A 909 21.14 -3.64 35.41
C LYS A 909 20.99 -5.06 34.86
N VAL A 910 19.88 -5.37 34.19
CA VAL A 910 19.65 -6.67 33.56
C VAL A 910 20.71 -6.93 32.48
N TRP A 911 21.07 -5.92 31.69
CA TRP A 911 22.16 -6.03 30.72
C TRP A 911 23.51 -6.30 31.38
N ASN A 912 23.90 -5.57 32.42
CA ASN A 912 25.19 -5.79 33.10
C ASN A 912 25.24 -7.11 33.87
N THR A 913 24.13 -7.64 34.42
CA THR A 913 24.09 -9.02 34.95
C THR A 913 24.28 -10.05 33.83
N LEU A 914 23.63 -9.88 32.66
CA LEU A 914 23.89 -10.74 31.50
C LEU A 914 25.36 -10.66 31.04
N GLU A 915 25.94 -9.47 30.93
CA GLU A 915 27.34 -9.34 30.51
C GLU A 915 28.32 -9.91 31.54
N HIS A 916 28.27 -9.45 32.80
CA HIS A 916 29.29 -9.77 33.80
C HIS A 916 29.10 -11.16 34.42
N GLU A 917 27.89 -11.51 34.85
CA GLU A 917 27.63 -12.76 35.59
C GLU A 917 27.44 -13.94 34.64
N CYS A 918 26.72 -13.74 33.53
CA CYS A 918 26.39 -14.81 32.58
C CYS A 918 27.44 -14.95 31.47
N CYS A 919 27.91 -13.83 30.92
CA CYS A 919 28.84 -13.78 29.79
C CYS A 919 30.30 -13.45 30.19
N ARG A 920 30.61 -13.44 31.49
CA ARG A 920 31.97 -13.26 32.05
C ARG A 920 32.69 -11.97 31.61
N GLY A 921 31.94 -10.92 31.32
CA GLY A 921 32.45 -9.61 30.88
C GLY A 921 32.70 -9.50 29.38
N CYS A 922 32.10 -10.35 28.54
CA CYS A 922 32.11 -10.16 27.08
C CYS A 922 30.83 -10.71 26.43
N ILE A 923 29.79 -9.87 26.32
CA ILE A 923 28.49 -10.29 25.77
C ILE A 923 28.51 -10.51 24.25
N ASP A 924 29.42 -9.89 23.50
CA ASP A 924 29.56 -10.05 22.04
C ASP A 924 30.06 -11.45 21.62
N GLY A 925 30.89 -12.09 22.45
CA GLY A 925 31.33 -13.49 22.25
C GLY A 925 30.40 -14.52 22.88
N CYS A 926 29.32 -14.09 23.52
CA CYS A 926 28.48 -14.93 24.37
C CYS A 926 27.34 -15.58 23.60
N ASP A 927 27.22 -16.90 23.73
CA ASP A 927 26.09 -17.67 23.22
C ASP A 927 24.92 -17.64 24.22
N LEU A 928 24.06 -16.62 24.09
CA LEU A 928 22.91 -16.43 24.99
C LEU A 928 21.95 -17.63 25.00
N THR A 929 21.98 -18.49 23.97
CA THR A 929 21.13 -19.69 23.85
C THR A 929 21.64 -20.91 24.64
N GLN A 930 22.91 -20.90 25.07
CA GLN A 930 23.52 -21.99 25.83
C GLN A 930 23.81 -21.64 27.30
N LEU A 931 23.28 -20.50 27.77
CA LEU A 931 23.29 -20.14 29.19
C LEU A 931 22.47 -21.13 30.04
N GLY A 932 22.75 -21.16 31.35
CA GLY A 932 22.12 -22.08 32.30
C GLY A 932 21.79 -21.42 33.64
N GLY A 933 20.91 -22.04 34.42
CA GLY A 933 20.44 -21.49 35.71
C GLY A 933 19.75 -20.13 35.53
N HIS A 934 20.00 -19.20 36.46
CA HIS A 934 19.43 -17.85 36.43
C HIS A 934 19.64 -17.13 35.09
N CYS A 935 20.81 -17.31 34.47
CA CYS A 935 21.15 -16.70 33.19
C CYS A 935 20.26 -17.16 32.02
N ALA A 936 19.82 -18.42 32.04
CA ALA A 936 18.83 -18.91 31.07
C ALA A 936 17.44 -18.29 31.33
N HIS A 937 17.08 -18.11 32.60
CA HIS A 937 15.82 -17.48 32.97
C HIS A 937 15.78 -15.98 32.61
N LEU A 938 16.88 -15.23 32.73
CA LEU A 938 16.93 -13.83 32.26
C LEU A 938 16.71 -13.73 30.75
N VAL A 939 17.39 -14.57 29.96
CA VAL A 939 17.16 -14.65 28.50
C VAL A 939 15.72 -15.04 28.18
N GLU A 940 15.14 -15.98 28.93
CA GLU A 940 13.75 -16.38 28.76
C GLU A 940 12.77 -15.27 29.16
N GLU A 941 12.95 -14.57 30.28
CA GLU A 941 12.08 -13.49 30.76
C GLU A 941 12.04 -12.33 29.74
N ILE A 942 13.19 -11.98 29.16
CA ILE A 942 13.29 -10.98 28.09
C ILE A 942 12.54 -11.47 26.84
N PHE A 943 12.79 -12.70 26.40
CA PHE A 943 12.12 -13.27 25.22
C PHE A 943 10.61 -13.51 25.46
N GLN A 944 10.18 -13.72 26.70
CA GLN A 944 8.77 -13.69 27.10
C GLN A 944 8.21 -12.26 27.03
N PHE A 945 8.90 -11.26 27.57
CA PHE A 945 8.43 -9.87 27.59
C PHE A 945 8.19 -9.28 26.19
N LEU A 946 9.05 -9.60 25.21
CA LEU A 946 8.87 -9.18 23.81
C LEU A 946 7.58 -9.70 23.14
N TRP A 947 6.98 -10.77 23.68
CA TRP A 947 5.74 -11.37 23.18
C TRP A 947 4.54 -11.13 24.11
N PHE A 948 4.73 -11.14 25.43
CA PHE A 948 3.65 -11.08 26.42
C PHE A 948 3.59 -9.77 27.22
N GLY A 949 4.55 -8.86 27.04
CA GLY A 949 4.65 -7.58 27.77
C GLY A 949 3.64 -6.50 27.34
N GLY A 950 2.70 -6.82 26.45
CA GLY A 950 1.75 -5.86 25.87
C GLY A 950 2.31 -5.05 24.68
N LEU A 951 3.56 -5.31 24.28
CA LEU A 951 4.15 -4.80 23.05
C LEU A 951 3.56 -5.51 21.83
N ASN A 952 3.53 -4.85 20.68
CA ASN A 952 3.25 -5.49 19.41
C ASN A 952 4.54 -6.20 18.92
N PRO A 953 4.58 -7.53 18.77
CA PRO A 953 5.80 -8.27 18.42
C PRO A 953 6.27 -7.97 16.98
N TYR A 954 5.35 -7.54 16.13
CA TYR A 954 5.57 -7.36 14.70
C TYR A 954 6.07 -5.95 14.36
N ASP A 955 5.70 -4.93 15.12
CA ASP A 955 6.20 -3.56 14.96
C ASP A 955 6.26 -2.91 16.34
N LEU A 956 7.47 -2.75 16.90
CA LEU A 956 7.69 -2.21 18.25
C LEU A 956 7.04 -0.83 18.45
N TYR A 957 6.87 -0.05 17.38
CA TYR A 957 6.34 1.31 17.46
C TYR A 957 4.84 1.39 17.13
N ARG A 958 4.15 0.25 16.99
CA ARG A 958 2.69 0.16 16.93
C ARG A 958 2.10 -0.30 18.25
N ASN A 959 0.85 0.10 18.46
CA ASN A 959 0.01 -0.46 19.52
C ASN A 959 -0.27 -1.95 19.25
N CYS A 960 -0.46 -2.71 20.32
CA CYS A 960 -1.07 -4.05 20.29
C CYS A 960 -2.59 -3.90 20.52
N ASP A 961 -3.42 -4.26 19.54
CA ASP A 961 -4.88 -4.07 19.62
C ASP A 961 -5.54 -5.13 20.56
N PRO A 962 -6.63 -4.82 21.27
CA PRO A 962 -6.48 -4.39 22.66
C PRO A 962 -7.16 -5.36 23.63
N ASN A 963 -7.03 -6.66 23.38
CA ASN A 963 -7.49 -7.72 24.29
C ASN A 963 -6.30 -8.52 24.85
N PRO A 964 -5.68 -8.07 25.96
CA PRO A 964 -4.53 -8.76 26.55
C PRO A 964 -4.81 -10.21 26.94
N GLY A 965 -6.06 -10.56 27.28
CA GLY A 965 -6.44 -11.93 27.63
C GLY A 965 -6.43 -12.87 26.43
N VAL A 966 -7.03 -12.47 25.31
CA VAL A 966 -7.02 -13.27 24.08
C VAL A 966 -5.64 -13.27 23.43
N ASN A 967 -4.95 -12.13 23.41
CA ASN A 967 -3.60 -12.03 22.84
C ASN A 967 -2.61 -12.90 23.62
N SER A 968 -2.57 -12.86 24.95
CA SER A 968 -1.64 -13.69 25.74
C SER A 968 -1.87 -15.20 25.56
N ILE A 969 -3.13 -15.63 25.42
CA ILE A 969 -3.45 -17.03 25.09
C ILE A 969 -2.91 -17.38 23.69
N LYS A 970 -3.25 -16.61 22.64
CA LYS A 970 -2.80 -16.90 21.27
C LYS A 970 -1.28 -16.83 21.09
N MET A 971 -0.64 -15.82 21.68
CA MET A 971 0.82 -15.68 21.67
C MET A 971 1.53 -16.88 22.32
N THR A 972 0.85 -17.64 23.19
CA THR A 972 1.40 -18.88 23.77
C THR A 972 1.46 -20.01 22.73
N SER A 973 0.42 -20.19 21.91
CA SER A 973 0.42 -21.20 20.83
C SER A 973 1.39 -20.81 19.70
N TYR A 974 1.42 -19.54 19.27
CA TYR A 974 2.36 -19.06 18.24
C TYR A 974 3.83 -19.16 18.70
N ARG A 975 4.10 -18.89 19.99
CA ARG A 975 5.42 -19.11 20.61
C ARG A 975 5.89 -20.57 20.53
N ALA A 976 4.98 -21.55 20.50
CA ALA A 976 5.36 -22.96 20.41
C ALA A 976 6.05 -23.30 19.08
N GLY A 977 5.60 -22.74 17.95
CA GLY A 977 6.26 -22.93 16.65
C GLY A 977 7.62 -22.23 16.52
N LEU A 978 7.80 -21.12 17.24
CA LEU A 978 9.00 -20.27 17.16
C LEU A 978 10.13 -20.66 18.14
N ILE A 979 9.85 -21.47 19.16
CA ILE A 979 10.81 -21.87 20.21
C ILE A 979 11.38 -23.28 19.99
N PRO A 980 12.68 -23.51 20.30
CA PRO A 980 13.27 -24.85 20.24
C PRO A 980 12.60 -25.85 21.18
N ASN A 981 12.34 -27.05 20.65
CA ASN A 981 11.85 -28.22 21.38
C ASN A 981 12.65 -28.55 22.67
N ILE A 982 13.94 -28.16 22.72
CA ILE A 982 14.82 -28.34 23.90
C ILE A 982 14.40 -27.45 25.08
N LEU A 983 13.85 -26.26 24.83
CA LEU A 983 13.34 -25.36 25.87
C LEU A 983 11.94 -25.78 26.31
N LEU A 984 11.03 -26.04 25.34
CA LEU A 984 9.67 -26.56 25.60
C LEU A 984 9.69 -27.77 26.56
N ARG A 985 10.63 -28.70 26.34
CA ARG A 985 10.78 -29.93 27.14
C ARG A 985 11.45 -29.74 28.51
N LYS A 986 12.02 -28.57 28.81
CA LYS A 986 12.54 -28.20 30.14
C LYS A 986 11.52 -27.44 30.99
N PHE A 987 10.59 -26.72 30.38
CA PHE A 987 9.74 -25.74 31.08
C PHE A 987 8.24 -26.09 31.12
N SER A 988 7.83 -27.18 30.47
CA SER A 988 6.46 -27.73 30.61
C SER A 988 6.19 -28.25 32.02
N LYS A 989 5.38 -27.53 32.81
CA LYS A 989 4.77 -28.07 34.04
C LYS A 989 3.67 -29.08 33.65
N PRO A 990 3.63 -30.29 34.23
CA PRO A 990 2.48 -31.17 34.09
C PRO A 990 1.27 -30.54 34.81
N ASN A 991 0.10 -30.56 34.16
CA ASN A 991 -1.16 -29.93 34.56
C ASN A 991 -1.15 -28.39 34.50
N ASP A 992 -0.97 -27.83 33.30
CA ASP A 992 -1.48 -26.48 32.99
C ASP A 992 -3.02 -26.52 32.82
N PRO A 993 -3.82 -25.75 33.59
CA PRO A 993 -5.27 -25.73 33.47
C PRO A 993 -5.80 -25.11 32.15
N PHE A 994 -5.03 -24.25 31.48
CA PHE A 994 -5.52 -23.48 30.34
C PHE A 994 -5.83 -24.34 29.11
N LYS A 995 -5.22 -25.54 28.99
CA LYS A 995 -5.41 -26.46 27.85
C LYS A 995 -6.84 -26.94 27.62
N LYS A 996 -7.79 -26.59 28.50
CA LYS A 996 -9.22 -26.94 28.39
C LYS A 996 -10.11 -25.87 27.73
N TYR A 997 -9.59 -24.66 27.44
CA TYR A 997 -10.38 -23.55 26.91
C TYR A 997 -10.25 -23.28 25.39
N PHE A 998 -9.31 -23.95 24.70
CA PHE A 998 -8.88 -23.57 23.35
C PHE A 998 -9.94 -23.66 22.24
N ASN A 999 -10.94 -24.55 22.35
CA ASN A 999 -11.87 -24.87 21.24
C ASN A 999 -12.91 -23.77 20.89
N ARG A 1000 -12.75 -22.49 21.28
CA ARG A 1000 -13.78 -21.43 21.14
C ARG A 1000 -13.27 -19.98 20.88
N LEU A 1001 -12.11 -19.77 20.26
CA LEU A 1001 -11.56 -18.42 20.00
C LEU A 1001 -11.05 -18.16 18.57
N GLY A 1002 -11.88 -18.45 17.55
CA GLY A 1002 -11.65 -17.94 16.19
C GLY A 1002 -11.74 -16.40 16.16
N ALA A 1003 -10.64 -15.75 15.77
CA ALA A 1003 -10.40 -14.29 15.88
C ALA A 1003 -9.04 -13.93 15.24
N SER A 1004 -8.67 -12.65 15.22
CA SER A 1004 -7.41 -12.14 14.64
C SER A 1004 -6.11 -12.80 15.12
N VAL A 1005 -5.04 -12.56 14.36
CA VAL A 1005 -3.64 -12.77 14.77
C VAL A 1005 -3.37 -11.86 15.99
N PRO A 1006 -2.69 -12.34 17.04
CA PRO A 1006 -2.50 -11.55 18.27
C PRO A 1006 -1.79 -10.21 18.01
N CYS A 1007 -2.23 -9.16 18.72
CA CYS A 1007 -1.86 -7.76 18.52
C CYS A 1007 -2.25 -7.12 17.16
N LEU A 1008 -2.84 -7.88 16.24
CA LEU A 1008 -3.46 -7.39 15.01
C LEU A 1008 -4.99 -7.45 15.11
N ASN A 1009 -5.68 -6.78 14.19
CA ASN A 1009 -7.14 -6.67 14.18
C ASN A 1009 -7.67 -6.87 12.77
N ASP A 1010 -7.71 -8.14 12.39
CA ASP A 1010 -8.08 -8.62 11.07
C ASP A 1010 -9.58 -9.00 11.01
N THR A 1011 -10.39 -8.37 11.88
CA THR A 1011 -11.81 -8.69 12.06
C THR A 1011 -12.62 -8.46 10.77
N ASP A 1012 -12.17 -7.52 9.95
CA ASP A 1012 -12.71 -7.22 8.63
C ASP A 1012 -12.34 -8.31 7.60
N VAL A 1013 -11.07 -8.71 7.50
CA VAL A 1013 -10.62 -9.83 6.63
C VAL A 1013 -11.31 -11.14 7.03
N LEU A 1014 -11.38 -11.45 8.32
CA LEU A 1014 -12.09 -12.61 8.87
C LEU A 1014 -13.61 -12.57 8.65
N SER A 1015 -14.20 -11.37 8.52
CA SER A 1015 -15.62 -11.22 8.15
C SER A 1015 -15.83 -11.41 6.65
N TYR A 1016 -14.96 -10.79 5.84
CA TYR A 1016 -15.00 -10.85 4.38
C TYR A 1016 -14.82 -12.29 3.88
N MET A 1017 -13.77 -12.98 4.33
CA MET A 1017 -13.47 -14.35 3.92
C MET A 1017 -14.49 -15.38 4.42
N ASN A 1018 -15.32 -15.05 5.40
CA ASN A 1018 -16.39 -15.93 5.86
C ASN A 1018 -17.79 -15.55 5.32
N SER A 1019 -17.89 -14.59 4.40
CA SER A 1019 -19.11 -14.38 3.61
C SER A 1019 -19.41 -15.61 2.74
N PRO A 1020 -20.65 -16.13 2.72
CA PRO A 1020 -21.06 -17.18 1.79
C PRO A 1020 -20.88 -16.77 0.31
N GLU A 1021 -21.10 -15.49 0.00
CA GLU A 1021 -20.93 -14.92 -1.33
C GLU A 1021 -19.46 -14.93 -1.76
N VAL A 1022 -18.54 -14.55 -0.86
CA VAL A 1022 -17.09 -14.55 -1.11
C VAL A 1022 -16.56 -15.97 -1.25
N ARG A 1023 -16.91 -16.88 -0.33
CA ARG A 1023 -16.56 -18.30 -0.42
C ARG A 1023 -17.01 -18.92 -1.74
N LYS A 1024 -18.24 -18.62 -2.17
CA LYS A 1024 -18.77 -19.09 -3.45
C LYS A 1024 -18.03 -18.48 -4.65
N ALA A 1025 -17.64 -17.21 -4.60
CA ALA A 1025 -16.85 -16.56 -5.65
C ALA A 1025 -15.42 -17.11 -5.76
N LEU A 1026 -14.86 -17.60 -4.66
CA LEU A 1026 -13.53 -18.24 -4.57
C LEU A 1026 -13.56 -19.77 -4.78
N ASN A 1027 -14.68 -20.33 -5.23
CA ASN A 1027 -14.87 -21.76 -5.49
C ASN A 1027 -14.66 -22.68 -4.25
N ILE A 1028 -14.90 -22.15 -3.04
CA ILE A 1028 -14.72 -22.88 -1.78
C ILE A 1028 -15.91 -23.83 -1.52
N PRO A 1029 -15.68 -25.13 -1.28
CA PRO A 1029 -16.76 -26.04 -0.89
C PRO A 1029 -17.46 -25.62 0.41
N ASP A 1030 -18.81 -25.70 0.42
CA ASP A 1030 -19.66 -25.32 1.56
C ASP A 1030 -19.40 -26.16 2.82
N ASN A 1031 -18.82 -27.35 2.68
CA ASN A 1031 -18.52 -28.27 3.78
C ASN A 1031 -17.15 -28.03 4.46
N LEU A 1032 -16.34 -27.08 3.99
CA LEU A 1032 -15.10 -26.71 4.66
C LEU A 1032 -15.37 -25.79 5.87
N PRO A 1033 -14.54 -25.84 6.94
CA PRO A 1033 -14.72 -24.99 8.13
C PRO A 1033 -14.65 -23.49 7.81
N ARG A 1034 -14.93 -22.64 8.80
CA ARG A 1034 -14.64 -21.20 8.68
C ARG A 1034 -13.17 -20.98 8.36
N TRP A 1035 -12.91 -19.99 7.51
CA TRP A 1035 -11.57 -19.50 7.25
C TRP A 1035 -11.07 -18.72 8.47
N ASP A 1036 -9.83 -18.95 8.87
CA ASP A 1036 -9.11 -18.18 9.88
C ASP A 1036 -7.67 -17.95 9.37
N ILE A 1037 -7.01 -16.87 9.82
CA ILE A 1037 -5.75 -16.41 9.24
C ILE A 1037 -4.61 -17.37 9.55
N CYS A 1038 -4.57 -17.93 10.77
CA CYS A 1038 -3.66 -19.02 11.08
C CYS A 1038 -4.40 -20.15 11.78
N SER A 1039 -4.03 -21.39 11.43
CA SER A 1039 -4.64 -22.59 11.98
C SER A 1039 -3.93 -23.02 13.26
N ASP A 1040 -4.57 -22.82 14.42
CA ASP A 1040 -4.05 -23.26 15.72
C ASP A 1040 -3.67 -24.75 15.72
N GLN A 1041 -4.46 -25.59 15.02
CA GLN A 1041 -4.18 -27.03 14.86
C GLN A 1041 -2.84 -27.29 14.16
N ILE A 1042 -2.48 -26.49 13.15
CA ILE A 1042 -1.16 -26.58 12.51
C ILE A 1042 -0.10 -26.01 13.45
N THR A 1043 -0.27 -24.78 13.93
CA THR A 1043 0.69 -24.05 14.78
C THR A 1043 1.16 -24.87 16.00
N GLU A 1044 0.25 -25.60 16.64
CA GLU A 1044 0.57 -26.40 17.84
C GLU A 1044 1.16 -27.79 17.55
N ASN A 1045 0.92 -28.37 16.37
CA ASN A 1045 1.30 -29.77 16.04
C ASN A 1045 2.35 -29.88 14.93
N TYR A 1046 2.81 -28.76 14.36
CA TYR A 1046 3.76 -28.73 13.25
C TYR A 1046 5.14 -29.29 13.65
N GLY A 1047 5.58 -30.35 12.97
CA GLY A 1047 6.85 -31.02 13.21
C GLY A 1047 8.05 -30.23 12.70
N LYS A 1048 8.48 -29.19 13.40
CA LYS A 1048 9.71 -28.44 13.10
C LYS A 1048 10.94 -29.35 13.11
N GLN A 1049 11.67 -29.39 11.99
CA GLN A 1049 12.88 -30.19 11.78
C GLN A 1049 14.15 -29.32 11.68
N TYR A 1050 14.05 -28.13 11.08
CA TYR A 1050 15.23 -27.32 10.73
C TYR A 1050 15.34 -26.02 11.55
N GLY A 1051 16.43 -25.89 12.30
CA GLY A 1051 16.77 -24.68 13.06
C GLY A 1051 17.74 -23.72 12.34
N ASP A 1052 18.28 -24.07 11.18
CA ASP A 1052 19.23 -23.25 10.41
C ASP A 1052 19.04 -23.42 8.89
N MET A 1053 18.77 -22.33 8.18
CA MET A 1053 18.56 -22.32 6.73
C MET A 1053 19.86 -22.20 5.92
N ALA A 1054 21.02 -22.05 6.55
CA ALA A 1054 22.28 -21.84 5.85
C ALA A 1054 22.63 -22.91 4.80
N PRO A 1055 22.35 -24.22 4.99
CA PRO A 1055 22.60 -25.25 3.97
C PRO A 1055 21.77 -25.02 2.69
N PHE A 1056 20.48 -24.71 2.86
CA PHE A 1056 19.54 -24.49 1.75
C PHE A 1056 19.90 -23.22 0.97
N ILE A 1057 20.13 -22.10 1.65
CA ILE A 1057 20.51 -20.83 1.00
C ILE A 1057 21.85 -20.97 0.25
N LYS A 1058 22.85 -21.67 0.81
CA LYS A 1058 24.12 -21.95 0.12
C LYS A 1058 23.91 -22.77 -1.15
N LYS A 1059 23.05 -23.79 -1.12
CA LYS A 1059 22.70 -24.63 -2.28
C LYS A 1059 22.03 -23.80 -3.40
N ILE A 1060 21.08 -22.94 -3.04
CA ILE A 1060 20.33 -22.08 -3.96
C ILE A 1060 21.27 -21.05 -4.64
N VAL A 1061 22.14 -20.38 -3.87
CA VAL A 1061 23.15 -19.45 -4.41
C VAL A 1061 24.16 -20.17 -5.32
N ASN A 1062 24.56 -21.41 -4.99
CA ASN A 1062 25.44 -22.22 -5.85
C ASN A 1062 24.76 -22.61 -7.17
N ALA A 1063 23.45 -22.82 -7.18
CA ALA A 1063 22.64 -23.03 -8.38
C ALA A 1063 22.36 -21.73 -9.18
N GLN A 1064 23.04 -20.62 -8.87
CA GLN A 1064 22.92 -19.30 -9.50
C GLN A 1064 21.53 -18.63 -9.36
N VAL A 1065 20.66 -19.17 -8.51
CA VAL A 1065 19.39 -18.56 -8.13
C VAL A 1065 19.68 -17.39 -7.18
N ARG A 1066 19.18 -16.20 -7.51
CA ARG A 1066 19.46 -14.96 -6.76
C ARG A 1066 18.64 -14.92 -5.47
N VAL A 1067 19.24 -14.53 -4.36
CA VAL A 1067 18.55 -14.44 -3.05
C VAL A 1067 18.43 -12.99 -2.61
N LEU A 1068 17.24 -12.57 -2.19
CA LEU A 1068 17.01 -11.37 -1.40
C LEU A 1068 16.59 -11.76 0.02
N LEU A 1069 17.22 -11.13 1.01
CA LEU A 1069 16.81 -11.17 2.41
C LEU A 1069 16.45 -9.74 2.81
N TYR A 1070 15.18 -9.42 2.99
CA TYR A 1070 14.72 -8.10 3.43
C TYR A 1070 14.06 -8.16 4.81
N TYR A 1071 14.36 -7.18 5.65
CA TYR A 1071 13.87 -7.12 7.02
C TYR A 1071 13.41 -5.71 7.36
N GLY A 1072 12.17 -5.55 7.82
CA GLY A 1072 11.77 -4.37 8.57
C GLY A 1072 12.62 -4.24 9.83
N ASP A 1073 13.19 -3.05 10.07
CA ASP A 1073 14.13 -2.84 11.18
C ASP A 1073 13.49 -2.54 12.56
N VAL A 1074 12.16 -2.55 12.65
CA VAL A 1074 11.41 -2.42 13.93
C VAL A 1074 10.59 -3.67 14.31
N ASP A 1075 10.75 -4.77 13.56
CA ASP A 1075 10.22 -6.09 13.91
C ASP A 1075 11.00 -6.75 15.05
N MET A 1076 10.29 -7.37 15.99
CA MET A 1076 10.88 -8.13 17.10
C MET A 1076 10.72 -9.65 16.92
N ALA A 1077 9.74 -10.10 16.14
CA ALA A 1077 9.41 -11.51 15.96
C ALA A 1077 10.47 -12.25 15.13
N CYS A 1078 10.97 -11.63 14.06
CA CYS A 1078 12.06 -12.11 13.22
C CYS A 1078 13.03 -10.98 12.87
N ASN A 1079 13.52 -10.30 13.92
CA ASN A 1079 14.25 -9.03 13.84
C ASN A 1079 15.41 -8.98 12.81
N PHE A 1080 15.69 -7.78 12.31
CA PHE A 1080 16.69 -7.57 11.26
C PHE A 1080 18.12 -8.03 11.62
N MET A 1081 18.49 -8.07 12.91
CA MET A 1081 19.84 -8.49 13.31
C MET A 1081 20.04 -9.99 13.12
N MET A 1082 19.01 -10.84 13.28
CA MET A 1082 19.05 -12.25 12.88
C MET A 1082 19.44 -12.36 11.40
N GLY A 1083 18.71 -11.67 10.52
CA GLY A 1083 18.95 -11.67 9.08
C GLY A 1083 20.35 -11.16 8.71
N GLN A 1084 20.80 -10.09 9.36
CA GLN A 1084 22.13 -9.50 9.13
C GLN A 1084 23.27 -10.42 9.56
N GLN A 1085 23.15 -11.06 10.73
CA GLN A 1085 24.15 -12.02 11.23
C GLN A 1085 24.15 -13.29 10.37
N PHE A 1086 22.98 -13.84 10.06
CA PHE A 1086 22.81 -15.01 9.19
C PHE A 1086 23.50 -14.78 7.84
N ALA A 1087 23.18 -13.69 7.15
CA ALA A 1087 23.76 -13.34 5.85
C ALA A 1087 25.29 -13.23 5.88
N ALA A 1088 25.89 -12.78 7.00
CA ALA A 1088 27.33 -12.76 7.18
C ALA A 1088 27.92 -14.17 7.44
N GLN A 1089 27.26 -14.99 8.28
CA GLN A 1089 27.68 -16.35 8.63
C GLN A 1089 27.55 -17.35 7.46
N LEU A 1090 26.85 -17.00 6.38
CA LEU A 1090 26.88 -17.78 5.13
C LEU A 1090 28.27 -17.87 4.49
N GLY A 1091 29.21 -16.98 4.81
CA GLY A 1091 30.58 -17.01 4.26
C GLY A 1091 30.68 -16.67 2.76
N LEU A 1092 29.61 -16.11 2.18
CA LEU A 1092 29.60 -15.67 0.78
C LEU A 1092 30.56 -14.49 0.56
N LYS A 1093 31.21 -14.42 -0.61
CA LYS A 1093 32.09 -13.29 -0.94
C LYS A 1093 31.28 -12.00 -0.99
N ARG A 1094 31.56 -11.07 -0.07
CA ARG A 1094 30.98 -9.72 -0.08
C ARG A 1094 31.42 -8.96 -1.35
N GLN A 1095 30.48 -8.28 -1.99
CA GLN A 1095 30.67 -7.44 -3.17
C GLN A 1095 30.52 -5.95 -2.83
N LEU A 1096 29.61 -5.60 -1.91
CA LEU A 1096 29.40 -4.24 -1.41
C LEU A 1096 29.25 -4.28 0.11
N ASN A 1097 29.91 -3.34 0.80
CA ASN A 1097 29.73 -3.12 2.24
C ASN A 1097 28.34 -2.53 2.55
N LYS A 1098 27.98 -2.45 3.83
CA LYS A 1098 26.70 -1.86 4.26
C LYS A 1098 26.61 -0.42 3.77
N THR A 1099 25.63 -0.14 2.91
CA THR A 1099 25.40 1.15 2.26
C THR A 1099 23.93 1.51 2.35
N PRO A 1100 23.55 2.80 2.48
CA PRO A 1100 22.15 3.18 2.41
C PRO A 1100 21.61 2.95 0.99
N TRP A 1101 20.35 2.50 0.89
CA TRP A 1101 19.56 2.57 -0.33
C TRP A 1101 18.47 3.63 -0.19
N LYS A 1102 17.92 4.11 -1.29
CA LYS A 1102 17.06 5.30 -1.31
C LYS A 1102 15.78 5.12 -2.10
N PHE A 1103 14.70 5.68 -1.56
CA PHE A 1103 13.41 5.88 -2.22
C PHE A 1103 13.01 7.35 -2.05
N ASP A 1104 12.47 7.98 -3.11
CA ASP A 1104 12.34 9.45 -3.29
C ASP A 1104 13.32 10.31 -2.47
N LYS A 1105 14.61 10.16 -2.77
CA LYS A 1105 15.77 10.88 -2.17
C LYS A 1105 16.04 10.59 -0.68
N GLN A 1106 15.06 10.08 0.07
CA GLN A 1106 15.19 9.63 1.46
C GLN A 1106 15.97 8.31 1.56
N ILE A 1107 16.54 8.03 2.73
CA ILE A 1107 17.10 6.71 3.03
C ILE A 1107 15.96 5.77 3.40
N ALA A 1108 15.71 4.76 2.57
CA ALA A 1108 14.69 3.75 2.78
C ALA A 1108 15.21 2.55 3.59
N GLY A 1109 16.53 2.46 3.80
CA GLY A 1109 17.19 1.50 4.69
C GLY A 1109 18.63 1.24 4.26
N PHE A 1110 19.18 0.08 4.61
CA PHE A 1110 20.57 -0.28 4.32
C PHE A 1110 20.69 -1.63 3.62
N LYS A 1111 21.52 -1.70 2.58
CA LYS A 1111 21.83 -2.94 1.83
C LYS A 1111 23.27 -3.38 2.07
N THR A 1112 23.50 -4.69 2.08
CA THR A 1112 24.83 -5.33 1.97
C THR A 1112 24.77 -6.38 0.89
N GLN A 1113 25.68 -6.34 -0.08
CA GLN A 1113 25.65 -7.25 -1.23
C GLN A 1113 26.75 -8.31 -1.11
N TYR A 1114 26.36 -9.56 -1.27
CA TYR A 1114 27.21 -10.74 -1.38
C TYR A 1114 27.03 -11.37 -2.76
N LYS A 1115 27.98 -12.21 -3.20
CA LYS A 1115 27.88 -12.93 -4.48
C LYS A 1115 26.64 -13.83 -4.48
N GLY A 1116 25.61 -13.42 -5.23
CA GLY A 1116 24.33 -14.14 -5.38
C GLY A 1116 23.28 -13.84 -4.30
N LEU A 1117 23.59 -13.02 -3.28
CA LEU A 1117 22.67 -12.69 -2.19
C LEU A 1117 22.72 -11.21 -1.82
N ILE A 1118 21.57 -10.57 -1.71
CA ILE A 1118 21.41 -9.21 -1.17
C ILE A 1118 20.76 -9.32 0.21
N TYR A 1119 21.36 -8.69 1.22
CA TYR A 1119 20.71 -8.43 2.50
C TYR A 1119 20.28 -6.95 2.56
N LEU A 1120 19.07 -6.68 3.05
CA LEU A 1120 18.39 -5.39 3.01
C LEU A 1120 17.65 -5.12 4.34
N THR A 1121 17.72 -3.89 4.88
CA THR A 1121 16.73 -3.39 5.85
C THR A 1121 15.74 -2.44 5.19
N ILE A 1122 14.52 -2.41 5.70
CA ILE A 1122 13.46 -1.48 5.31
C ILE A 1122 13.11 -0.63 6.54
N LYS A 1123 13.40 0.66 6.45
CA LYS A 1123 13.57 1.55 7.62
C LYS A 1123 12.23 2.01 8.20
N GLY A 1124 11.88 1.53 9.38
CA GLY A 1124 10.59 1.77 10.02
C GLY A 1124 9.47 0.96 9.37
N ALA A 1125 9.78 -0.26 8.91
CA ALA A 1125 8.83 -1.35 8.74
C ALA A 1125 8.96 -2.33 9.92
N GLY A 1126 7.82 -2.85 10.37
CA GLY A 1126 7.77 -4.09 11.15
C GLY A 1126 7.85 -5.34 10.28
N HIS A 1127 7.23 -6.42 10.76
CA HIS A 1127 7.19 -7.77 10.17
C HIS A 1127 6.66 -7.73 8.72
N MET A 1128 5.38 -7.36 8.57
CA MET A 1128 4.68 -7.15 7.29
C MET A 1128 5.16 -5.87 6.61
N ALA A 1129 6.41 -5.90 6.15
CA ALA A 1129 7.04 -4.79 5.46
C ALA A 1129 6.32 -4.35 4.17
N PRO A 1130 5.61 -5.22 3.40
CA PRO A 1130 4.78 -4.76 2.30
C PRO A 1130 3.54 -3.97 2.78
N GLN A 1131 2.88 -4.39 3.88
CA GLN A 1131 1.76 -3.61 4.45
C GLN A 1131 2.22 -2.23 4.98
N TRP A 1132 3.28 -2.20 5.79
CA TRP A 1132 3.64 -1.00 6.57
C TRP A 1132 4.64 -0.07 5.87
N ARG A 1133 5.28 -0.52 4.79
CA ARG A 1133 6.17 0.27 3.92
C ARG A 1133 5.95 -0.04 2.44
N ALA A 1134 4.68 -0.13 2.03
CA ALA A 1134 4.29 -0.51 0.67
C ALA A 1134 5.07 0.20 -0.46
N PRO A 1135 5.30 1.53 -0.46
CA PRO A 1135 6.07 2.18 -1.52
C PRO A 1135 7.54 1.72 -1.56
N GLU A 1136 8.21 1.74 -0.41
CA GLU A 1136 9.63 1.39 -0.30
C GLU A 1136 9.87 -0.11 -0.58
N THR A 1137 9.06 -0.99 0.00
CA THR A 1137 9.15 -2.45 -0.15
C THR A 1137 8.86 -2.87 -1.58
N THR A 1138 7.78 -2.36 -2.19
CA THR A 1138 7.42 -2.68 -3.57
C THR A 1138 8.47 -2.19 -4.58
N TYR A 1139 9.09 -1.01 -4.35
CA TYR A 1139 10.25 -0.59 -5.15
C TYR A 1139 11.41 -1.59 -5.05
N ALA A 1140 11.80 -2.01 -3.84
CA ALA A 1140 12.95 -2.88 -3.63
C ALA A 1140 12.74 -4.27 -4.27
N ILE A 1141 11.54 -4.82 -4.13
CA ILE A 1141 11.13 -6.10 -4.76
C ILE A 1141 11.11 -5.99 -6.28
N ARG A 1142 10.58 -4.89 -6.83
CA ARG A 1142 10.59 -4.64 -8.28
C ARG A 1142 12.01 -4.52 -8.84
N GLN A 1143 12.92 -3.80 -8.18
CA GLN A 1143 14.33 -3.74 -8.64
C GLN A 1143 15.01 -5.11 -8.52
N PHE A 1144 14.77 -5.87 -7.45
CA PHE A 1144 15.30 -7.22 -7.30
C PHE A 1144 14.82 -8.14 -8.43
N ILE A 1145 13.53 -8.16 -8.73
CA ILE A 1145 12.94 -8.97 -9.80
C ILE A 1145 13.57 -8.60 -11.16
N LEU A 1146 13.63 -7.30 -11.48
CA LEU A 1146 14.24 -6.77 -12.72
C LEU A 1146 15.78 -6.94 -12.79
N ASN A 1147 16.42 -7.40 -11.71
CA ASN A 1147 17.89 -7.47 -11.56
C ASN A 1147 18.58 -6.10 -11.72
N HIS A 1148 17.90 -5.04 -11.27
CA HIS A 1148 18.42 -3.69 -11.16
C HIS A 1148 19.08 -3.44 -9.79
N PRO A 1149 19.92 -2.40 -9.66
CA PRO A 1149 20.36 -1.91 -8.35
C PRO A 1149 19.17 -1.36 -7.54
N ILE A 1150 19.04 -1.81 -6.28
CA ILE A 1150 18.11 -1.26 -5.27
C ILE A 1150 18.61 0.10 -4.77
#